data_AF-A0A5D0TP16-F1
#
_entry.id   AF-A0A5D0TP16-F1
#
_cell.length_a   1.000
_cell.length_b   1.000
_cell.length_c   1.000
_cell.angle_alpha   90.00
_cell.angle_beta   90.00
_cell.angle_gamma   90.00
#
_symmetry.space_group_name_H-M   'P 1'
#
loop_
_entity.id
_entity.type
_entity.pdbx_description
1 polymer ?
#
loop_
_entity_poly.entity_id
_entity_poly.type
_entity_poly.pdbx_seq_one_letter_code
_entity_poly.pdbx_strand_id
1 'polypeptide(L)'
;MDRTCRSSTWPAAAVLAAAVALGAAFAGPRTAALAADEAELAAAQANSRWLGRQLAADGTLQNPNGGILPDHGLMIDALFAMRASGEGARATKIVDYLDGGRHASDYFTWDGLVPGMGYDQVIVGGATAKVLVAAEASGRDPRGFGGYDMVAETKGAIMRSGPDKGRISDYSKNPDLSDSVSNNANVFGQALGVIGLAGVGENDRLAIDTLLTQQCSEGYFRIFFGYVPTEETGDHVTSNGYKVSSCDEGKAFDQSAPDGDATGLSLSALLAARKAGADGLDEPIAKAVAWLKANQKPGGGWGGGVSTEAPNTNSTGLIVQALAEAGGAGDAVAGGTAYLRSAQATAADDSGTGLADQIGAIAYTPEEYQKARSGGIAGLDSWIRAGAQASLGLSKVGFYDLTKGRTPEPGKDPGSEPSPDPTGPPTSTPTPTPTATGPKPGGGGGLPPPRPRPGAGKTPPGKVKPPSERAGSKAPPPRSTGGGTVVPPTQSQAQQSTATPAGRLGAYLAGRLVDGDHVETAEGGKTYVDYDATADLVLALRALDEQPVAITRASRFLLDPASVKAYAYGVPYEQGPAAYAEPLAKLQIIGRFLQAEPAAPSGIAATVGELGRSLAGLRDGQGRFTDKGFYGDSGTSVRRHAWAVLATTAGAAPGEAAAPLEVLLKSQCRDGTFPANLGGTGCATGDLAATAAAVVAVNGQARTTPAAADLAAAAQGTRAPVAAQVRTRVNGVPAGWSSKRVSALTSAVAALSAKSAAEGVVRGPGNAIDPILSTQVATGRQAAGLDVSTTTRALSALVLTDGGLAKPTDRTSDGATSIAAAPGVAGRSWLSAWRSPLTPALSLPVADETPFKKVSDDSKWTPPIWLLAGFALVVAAAGAAAWLVFGRGPAPRTAAPHGPPPPATPPVPPLEMQGAGLGASAPVVPGPVMPIPGPPTGPVPGVSPPSPPGGSPLDKQPPVNQPPDNPEGNA
;
A
#
# COMPACT_ATOMS: atom_id res chain seq x y z
N MET A 1 10.19 -12.74 -93.82
CA MET A 1 11.19 -13.80 -94.05
C MET A 1 10.84 -14.97 -93.15
N ASP A 2 10.78 -16.17 -93.73
CA ASP A 2 10.90 -17.53 -93.16
C ASP A 2 10.27 -17.98 -91.81
N ARG A 3 9.57 -19.14 -91.94
CA ARG A 3 9.52 -20.32 -91.03
C ARG A 3 8.61 -20.35 -89.79
N THR A 4 7.36 -20.70 -90.08
CA THR A 4 6.63 -21.88 -89.56
C THR A 4 7.32 -22.82 -88.53
N CYS A 5 6.60 -23.22 -87.47
CA CYS A 5 6.23 -24.65 -87.30
C CYS A 5 5.17 -24.97 -86.22
N ARG A 6 4.17 -25.76 -86.64
CA ARG A 6 3.49 -26.90 -85.97
C ARG A 6 2.64 -26.70 -84.70
N SER A 7 1.60 -27.53 -84.66
CA SER A 7 0.58 -27.69 -83.63
C SER A 7 0.95 -28.74 -82.58
N SER A 8 0.34 -28.65 -81.39
CA SER A 8 0.26 -29.74 -80.41
C SER A 8 -1.04 -29.63 -79.62
N THR A 9 -1.84 -30.71 -79.59
CA THR A 9 -3.12 -30.79 -78.86
C THR A 9 -2.97 -31.72 -77.66
N TRP A 10 -2.90 -31.16 -76.45
CA TRP A 10 -2.83 -31.90 -75.18
C TRP A 10 -3.87 -31.38 -74.17
N PRO A 11 -4.27 -32.18 -73.16
CA PRO A 11 -5.67 -32.22 -72.73
C PRO A 11 -6.05 -31.26 -71.58
N ALA A 12 -7.32 -30.83 -71.59
CA ALA A 12 -7.93 -29.94 -70.58
C ALA A 12 -8.06 -30.53 -69.16
N ALA A 13 -7.62 -31.77 -68.92
CA ALA A 13 -7.75 -32.46 -67.63
C ALA A 13 -6.76 -31.96 -66.55
N ALA A 14 -5.61 -31.41 -66.94
CA ALA A 14 -4.55 -31.06 -65.98
C ALA A 14 -4.82 -29.77 -65.17
N VAL A 15 -5.65 -28.86 -65.68
CA VAL A 15 -5.83 -27.51 -65.10
C VAL A 15 -6.66 -27.53 -63.81
N LEU A 16 -7.64 -28.43 -63.69
CA LEU A 16 -8.46 -28.55 -62.47
C LEU A 16 -7.65 -29.05 -61.27
N ALA A 17 -6.70 -29.97 -61.47
CA ALA A 17 -5.90 -30.52 -60.38
C ALA A 17 -4.97 -29.46 -59.75
N ALA A 18 -4.38 -28.58 -60.57
CA ALA A 18 -3.53 -27.49 -60.09
C ALA A 18 -4.33 -26.44 -59.27
N ALA A 19 -5.57 -26.14 -59.68
CA ALA A 19 -6.44 -25.20 -58.97
C ALA A 19 -6.79 -25.68 -57.55
N VAL A 20 -7.09 -26.97 -57.38
CA VAL A 20 -7.35 -27.57 -56.05
C VAL A 20 -6.09 -27.58 -55.17
N ALA A 21 -4.93 -27.88 -55.75
CA ALA A 21 -3.66 -27.91 -55.02
C ALA A 21 -3.24 -26.52 -54.48
N LEU A 22 -3.41 -25.44 -55.25
CA LEU A 22 -3.15 -24.08 -54.75
C LEU A 22 -4.20 -23.62 -53.73
N GLY A 23 -5.46 -24.02 -53.89
CA GLY A 23 -6.52 -23.72 -52.91
C GLY A 23 -6.23 -24.28 -51.51
N ALA A 24 -5.70 -25.50 -51.43
CA ALA A 24 -5.33 -26.13 -50.16
C ALA A 24 -4.19 -25.39 -49.43
N ALA A 25 -3.21 -24.84 -50.16
CA ALA A 25 -2.05 -24.17 -49.58
C ALA A 25 -2.39 -22.84 -48.88
N PHE A 26 -3.36 -22.09 -49.40
CA PHE A 26 -3.79 -20.81 -48.79
C PHE A 26 -4.87 -20.96 -47.70
N ALA A 27 -5.54 -22.12 -47.60
CA ALA A 27 -6.51 -22.38 -46.55
C ALA A 27 -5.86 -22.65 -45.18
N GLY A 28 -4.75 -23.40 -45.14
CA GLY A 28 -4.11 -23.89 -43.92
C GLY A 28 -3.73 -22.85 -42.87
N PRO A 29 -3.13 -21.69 -43.23
CA PRO A 29 -2.79 -20.66 -42.25
C PRO A 29 -4.01 -20.04 -41.58
N ARG A 30 -5.11 -19.84 -42.33
CA ARG A 30 -6.33 -19.21 -41.80
C ARG A 30 -7.09 -20.15 -40.86
N THR A 31 -7.14 -21.45 -41.16
CA THR A 31 -7.74 -22.44 -40.24
C THR A 31 -6.94 -22.60 -38.96
N ALA A 32 -5.61 -22.51 -39.01
CA ALA A 32 -4.77 -22.54 -37.81
C ALA A 32 -4.96 -21.31 -36.91
N ALA A 33 -5.08 -20.10 -37.50
CA ALA A 33 -5.37 -18.88 -36.76
C ALA A 33 -6.75 -18.92 -36.08
N LEU A 34 -7.80 -19.28 -36.83
CA LEU A 34 -9.17 -19.39 -36.31
C LEU A 34 -9.28 -20.42 -35.16
N ALA A 35 -8.56 -21.55 -35.26
CA ALA A 35 -8.52 -22.54 -34.19
C ALA A 35 -7.77 -22.05 -32.93
N ALA A 36 -6.77 -21.17 -33.09
CA ALA A 36 -6.09 -20.53 -31.96
C ALA A 36 -6.99 -19.48 -31.27
N ASP A 37 -7.73 -18.68 -32.06
CA ASP A 37 -8.72 -17.73 -31.55
C ASP A 37 -9.87 -18.44 -30.81
N GLU A 38 -10.40 -19.54 -31.36
CA GLU A 38 -11.42 -20.37 -30.70
C GLU A 38 -10.91 -20.96 -29.38
N ALA A 39 -9.67 -21.45 -29.35
CA ALA A 39 -9.05 -21.96 -28.13
C ALA A 39 -8.80 -20.86 -27.07
N GLU A 40 -8.49 -19.63 -27.50
CA GLU A 40 -8.26 -18.48 -26.62
C GLU A 40 -9.58 -17.92 -26.05
N LEU A 41 -10.65 -17.91 -26.85
CA LEU A 41 -12.01 -17.65 -26.37
C LEU A 41 -12.48 -18.73 -25.39
N ALA A 42 -12.25 -20.01 -25.69
CA ALA A 42 -12.60 -21.12 -24.79
C ALA A 42 -11.85 -21.04 -23.45
N ALA A 43 -10.59 -20.57 -23.46
CA ALA A 43 -9.78 -20.28 -22.28
C ALA A 43 -10.35 -19.11 -21.45
N ALA A 44 -10.76 -18.00 -22.10
CA ALA A 44 -11.44 -16.88 -21.45
C ALA A 44 -12.77 -17.31 -20.78
N GLN A 45 -13.57 -18.09 -21.50
CA GLN A 45 -14.81 -18.67 -20.96
C GLN A 45 -14.55 -19.62 -19.79
N ALA A 46 -13.50 -20.46 -19.86
CA ALA A 46 -13.13 -21.33 -18.75
C ALA A 46 -12.78 -20.51 -17.50
N ASN A 47 -12.08 -19.38 -17.64
CA ASN A 47 -11.84 -18.48 -16.53
C ASN A 47 -13.12 -17.83 -16.00
N SER A 48 -14.00 -17.34 -16.87
CA SER A 48 -15.30 -16.77 -16.46
C SER A 48 -16.21 -17.79 -15.78
N ARG A 49 -16.14 -19.07 -16.17
CA ARG A 49 -16.76 -20.21 -15.47
C ARG A 49 -16.12 -20.51 -14.12
N TRP A 50 -14.87 -20.13 -13.88
CA TRP A 50 -14.18 -20.23 -12.59
C TRP A 50 -14.46 -19.02 -11.67
N LEU A 51 -14.37 -17.79 -12.19
CA LEU A 51 -14.75 -16.55 -11.49
C LEU A 51 -16.18 -16.64 -10.95
N GLY A 52 -17.11 -17.16 -11.75
CA GLY A 52 -18.50 -17.37 -11.36
C GLY A 52 -18.71 -18.36 -10.20
N ARG A 53 -17.69 -19.17 -9.83
CA ARG A 53 -17.71 -20.03 -8.62
C ARG A 53 -17.18 -19.30 -7.37
N GLN A 54 -16.51 -18.16 -7.53
CA GLN A 54 -15.96 -17.38 -6.41
C GLN A 54 -16.93 -16.32 -5.88
N LEU A 55 -18.00 -16.01 -6.64
CA LEU A 55 -19.06 -15.11 -6.21
C LEU A 55 -19.86 -15.70 -5.05
N ALA A 56 -20.16 -14.88 -4.06
CA ALA A 56 -21.10 -15.20 -2.99
C ALA A 56 -22.54 -15.38 -3.52
N ALA A 57 -23.45 -15.81 -2.65
CA ALA A 57 -24.83 -16.12 -3.03
C ALA A 57 -25.58 -14.93 -3.66
N ASP A 58 -25.24 -13.71 -3.23
CA ASP A 58 -25.75 -12.41 -3.70
C ASP A 58 -24.98 -11.83 -4.91
N GLY A 59 -23.88 -12.46 -5.35
CA GLY A 59 -23.02 -11.95 -6.43
C GLY A 59 -21.79 -11.17 -5.96
N THR A 60 -21.58 -11.01 -4.66
CA THR A 60 -20.44 -10.23 -4.14
C THR A 60 -19.11 -10.99 -4.15
N LEU A 61 -18.00 -10.25 -4.12
CA LEU A 61 -16.65 -10.77 -3.85
C LEU A 61 -16.12 -10.20 -2.53
N GLN A 62 -15.53 -11.06 -1.69
CA GLN A 62 -14.98 -10.62 -0.41
C GLN A 62 -13.81 -9.66 -0.59
N ASN A 63 -13.83 -8.52 0.11
CA ASN A 63 -12.71 -7.59 0.15
C ASN A 63 -11.51 -8.22 0.89
N PRO A 64 -10.33 -8.39 0.25
CA PRO A 64 -9.16 -9.02 0.87
C PRO A 64 -8.60 -8.20 2.04
N ASN A 65 -8.85 -6.89 2.06
CA ASN A 65 -8.43 -5.98 3.14
C ASN A 65 -9.43 -5.95 4.31
N GLY A 66 -10.53 -6.72 4.23
CA GLY A 66 -11.62 -6.71 5.20
C GLY A 66 -12.57 -5.52 5.04
N GLY A 67 -13.40 -5.29 6.08
CA GLY A 67 -14.49 -4.31 6.06
C GLY A 67 -15.87 -4.95 5.89
N ILE A 68 -16.91 -4.11 5.79
CA ILE A 68 -18.30 -4.54 5.58
C ILE A 68 -18.72 -4.56 4.09
N LEU A 69 -18.01 -3.82 3.24
CA LEU A 69 -18.26 -3.75 1.80
C LEU A 69 -17.47 -4.82 1.05
N PRO A 70 -18.02 -5.37 -0.05
CA PRO A 70 -17.27 -6.23 -0.96
C PRO A 70 -16.23 -5.45 -1.79
N ASP A 71 -15.35 -6.16 -2.50
CA ASP A 71 -14.49 -5.52 -3.51
C ASP A 71 -15.30 -5.27 -4.79
N HIS A 72 -16.11 -4.21 -4.77
CA HIS A 72 -16.87 -3.72 -5.92
C HIS A 72 -16.00 -3.49 -7.17
N GLY A 73 -14.75 -3.05 -6.97
CA GLY A 73 -13.81 -2.84 -8.06
C GLY A 73 -13.49 -4.13 -8.80
N LEU A 74 -13.18 -5.19 -8.05
CA LEU A 74 -12.93 -6.53 -8.57
C LEU A 74 -14.20 -7.23 -9.08
N MET A 75 -15.36 -6.97 -8.47
CA MET A 75 -16.65 -7.43 -9.00
C MET A 75 -16.91 -6.88 -10.40
N ILE A 76 -16.62 -5.59 -10.63
CA ILE A 76 -16.77 -4.99 -11.96
C ILE A 76 -15.73 -5.55 -12.95
N ASP A 77 -14.49 -5.85 -12.53
CA ASP A 77 -13.52 -6.54 -13.39
C ASP A 77 -13.98 -7.95 -13.77
N ALA A 78 -14.55 -8.70 -12.83
CA ALA A 78 -15.13 -10.02 -13.08
C ALA A 78 -16.38 -9.95 -14.00
N LEU A 79 -17.18 -8.89 -13.90
CA LEU A 79 -18.27 -8.59 -14.82
C LEU A 79 -17.75 -8.32 -16.24
N PHE A 80 -16.69 -7.52 -16.40
CA PHE A 80 -16.05 -7.28 -17.70
C PHE A 80 -15.53 -8.59 -18.30
N ALA A 81 -14.83 -9.42 -17.52
CA ALA A 81 -14.33 -10.74 -17.94
C ALA A 81 -15.44 -11.68 -18.46
N MET A 82 -16.53 -11.80 -17.68
CA MET A 82 -17.69 -12.62 -18.03
C MET A 82 -18.40 -12.11 -19.28
N ARG A 83 -18.49 -10.78 -19.46
CA ARG A 83 -19.11 -10.18 -20.65
C ARG A 83 -18.24 -10.36 -21.88
N ALA A 84 -16.96 -10.03 -21.81
CA ALA A 84 -16.00 -10.14 -22.91
C ALA A 84 -15.86 -11.59 -23.43
N SER A 85 -15.88 -12.60 -22.54
CA SER A 85 -15.84 -14.02 -22.94
C SER A 85 -17.17 -14.59 -23.48
N GLY A 86 -18.27 -13.82 -23.44
CA GLY A 86 -19.62 -14.28 -23.82
C GLY A 86 -20.38 -15.03 -22.71
N GLU A 87 -19.76 -15.27 -21.55
CA GLU A 87 -20.38 -15.89 -20.36
C GLU A 87 -21.21 -14.87 -19.52
N GLY A 88 -21.72 -13.82 -20.15
CA GLY A 88 -22.30 -12.63 -19.51
C GLY A 88 -23.47 -12.89 -18.56
N ALA A 89 -24.18 -14.01 -18.74
CA ALA A 89 -25.24 -14.47 -17.83
C ALA A 89 -24.74 -14.81 -16.42
N ARG A 90 -23.42 -15.06 -16.23
CA ARG A 90 -22.82 -15.25 -14.90
C ARG A 90 -22.69 -13.94 -14.13
N ALA A 91 -22.49 -12.84 -14.85
CA ALA A 91 -22.37 -11.52 -14.24
C ALA A 91 -23.72 -10.99 -13.71
N THR A 92 -24.86 -11.60 -14.07
CA THR A 92 -26.21 -11.13 -13.70
C THR A 92 -26.34 -10.83 -12.21
N LYS A 93 -25.77 -11.62 -11.30
CA LYS A 93 -25.80 -11.32 -9.86
C LYS A 93 -25.02 -10.06 -9.48
N ILE A 94 -23.87 -9.82 -10.10
CA ILE A 94 -23.07 -8.60 -9.90
C ILE A 94 -23.87 -7.39 -10.39
N VAL A 95 -24.51 -7.51 -11.56
CA VAL A 95 -25.40 -6.47 -12.11
C VAL A 95 -26.57 -6.21 -11.17
N ASP A 96 -27.28 -7.25 -10.74
CA ASP A 96 -28.46 -7.13 -9.89
C ASP A 96 -28.13 -6.60 -8.49
N TYR A 97 -26.92 -6.85 -7.97
CA TYR A 97 -26.41 -6.24 -6.74
C TYR A 97 -26.14 -4.73 -6.91
N LEU A 98 -25.37 -4.35 -7.94
CA LEU A 98 -25.00 -2.94 -8.18
C LEU A 98 -26.21 -2.08 -8.57
N ASP A 99 -27.07 -2.60 -9.46
CA ASP A 99 -28.17 -1.90 -10.09
C ASP A 99 -29.49 -2.08 -9.31
N GLY A 100 -30.00 -3.30 -9.26
CA GLY A 100 -31.27 -3.63 -8.61
C GLY A 100 -31.24 -3.48 -7.08
N GLY A 101 -30.12 -3.83 -6.46
CA GLY A 101 -29.81 -3.58 -5.04
C GLY A 101 -29.37 -2.16 -4.73
N ARG A 102 -29.05 -1.35 -5.76
CA ARG A 102 -28.58 0.05 -5.67
C ARG A 102 -27.22 0.23 -5.00
N HIS A 103 -26.40 -0.82 -4.94
CA HIS A 103 -25.05 -0.77 -4.34
C HIS A 103 -23.97 -0.14 -5.25
N ALA A 104 -24.33 0.43 -6.40
CA ALA A 104 -23.40 1.18 -7.25
C ALA A 104 -22.72 2.34 -6.48
N SER A 105 -23.49 3.11 -5.70
CA SER A 105 -23.00 4.26 -4.92
C SER A 105 -22.06 3.86 -3.77
N ASP A 106 -22.15 2.63 -3.26
CA ASP A 106 -21.22 2.10 -2.24
C ASP A 106 -19.77 1.96 -2.77
N TYR A 107 -19.57 2.06 -4.09
CA TYR A 107 -18.26 2.06 -4.73
C TYR A 107 -17.81 3.44 -5.24
N PHE A 108 -18.70 4.21 -5.88
CA PHE A 108 -18.33 5.48 -6.48
C PHE A 108 -18.54 6.72 -5.58
N THR A 109 -19.22 6.56 -4.44
CA THR A 109 -19.31 7.61 -3.41
C THR A 109 -18.59 7.20 -2.12
N TRP A 110 -18.61 8.04 -1.09
CA TRP A 110 -18.16 7.63 0.25
C TRP A 110 -19.32 7.14 1.15
N ASP A 111 -20.58 7.14 0.70
CA ASP A 111 -21.74 6.81 1.55
C ASP A 111 -21.70 5.39 2.09
N GLY A 112 -21.40 4.38 1.26
CA GLY A 112 -21.32 2.98 1.70
C GLY A 112 -20.32 2.70 2.84
N LEU A 113 -19.39 3.62 3.11
CA LEU A 113 -18.47 3.54 4.25
C LEU A 113 -19.12 4.02 5.56
N VAL A 114 -20.03 5.01 5.51
CA VAL A 114 -20.78 5.54 6.66
C VAL A 114 -22.17 6.06 6.20
N PRO A 115 -23.15 5.18 5.92
CA PRO A 115 -24.37 5.57 5.21
C PRO A 115 -25.21 6.63 5.92
N GLY A 116 -25.71 7.61 5.15
CA GLY A 116 -26.63 8.64 5.63
C GLY A 116 -25.96 9.82 6.35
N MET A 117 -24.63 9.96 6.26
CA MET A 117 -23.86 11.08 6.83
C MET A 117 -23.61 12.22 5.83
N GLY A 118 -24.22 12.20 4.64
CA GLY A 118 -23.98 13.17 3.56
C GLY A 118 -22.76 12.87 2.68
N TYR A 119 -22.19 11.66 2.81
CA TYR A 119 -21.02 11.22 2.05
C TYR A 119 -21.37 10.67 0.65
N ASP A 120 -22.66 10.55 0.33
CA ASP A 120 -23.22 10.37 -1.01
C ASP A 120 -22.86 11.54 -1.95
N GLN A 121 -22.57 12.70 -1.37
CA GLN A 121 -22.15 13.90 -2.09
C GLN A 121 -20.64 13.97 -2.32
N VAL A 122 -19.84 13.02 -1.82
CA VAL A 122 -18.42 12.88 -2.17
C VAL A 122 -18.29 11.82 -3.26
N ILE A 123 -17.75 12.23 -4.41
CA ILE A 123 -17.67 11.42 -5.64
C ILE A 123 -16.21 11.01 -5.86
N VAL A 124 -15.99 9.74 -6.14
CA VAL A 124 -14.69 9.16 -6.53
C VAL A 124 -14.67 9.03 -8.04
N GLY A 125 -13.91 9.89 -8.73
CA GLY A 125 -14.04 10.11 -10.17
C GLY A 125 -13.76 8.85 -11.00
N GLY A 126 -12.66 8.15 -10.69
CA GLY A 126 -12.28 6.92 -11.38
C GLY A 126 -13.23 5.74 -11.12
N ALA A 127 -13.85 5.66 -9.93
CA ALA A 127 -14.85 4.65 -9.62
C ALA A 127 -16.19 4.95 -10.33
N THR A 128 -16.57 6.23 -10.39
CA THR A 128 -17.75 6.71 -11.13
C THR A 128 -17.66 6.33 -12.61
N ALA A 129 -16.52 6.62 -13.22
CA ALA A 129 -16.20 6.22 -14.58
C ALA A 129 -16.23 4.68 -14.78
N LYS A 130 -15.68 3.91 -13.84
CA LYS A 130 -15.72 2.43 -13.90
C LYS A 130 -17.16 1.88 -13.84
N VAL A 131 -18.03 2.52 -13.06
CA VAL A 131 -19.46 2.15 -12.94
C VAL A 131 -20.26 2.52 -14.19
N LEU A 132 -19.93 3.63 -14.88
CA LEU A 132 -20.49 3.92 -16.21
C LEU A 132 -20.20 2.78 -17.19
N VAL A 133 -18.93 2.39 -17.34
CA VAL A 133 -18.52 1.27 -18.21
C VAL A 133 -19.18 -0.06 -17.78
N ALA A 134 -19.39 -0.26 -16.46
CA ALA A 134 -20.11 -1.43 -15.94
C ALA A 134 -21.59 -1.46 -16.34
N ALA A 135 -22.29 -0.32 -16.34
CA ALA A 135 -23.69 -0.24 -16.76
C ALA A 135 -23.85 -0.61 -18.24
N GLU A 136 -22.99 -0.04 -19.10
CA GLU A 136 -22.98 -0.30 -20.54
C GLU A 136 -22.64 -1.76 -20.85
N ALA A 137 -21.54 -2.28 -20.30
CA ALA A 137 -21.14 -3.69 -20.47
C ALA A 137 -22.20 -4.68 -19.94
N SER A 138 -23.05 -4.25 -19.02
CA SER A 138 -24.19 -5.04 -18.52
C SER A 138 -25.38 -5.08 -19.47
N GLY A 139 -25.47 -4.16 -20.44
CA GLY A 139 -26.69 -3.90 -21.20
C GLY A 139 -27.80 -3.27 -20.34
N ARG A 140 -27.42 -2.51 -19.29
CA ARG A 140 -28.34 -1.69 -18.49
C ARG A 140 -28.33 -0.26 -19.01
N ASP A 141 -29.31 0.55 -18.60
CA ASP A 141 -29.34 1.97 -18.90
C ASP A 141 -28.30 2.72 -18.05
N PRO A 142 -27.23 3.30 -18.62
CA PRO A 142 -26.24 4.07 -17.86
C PRO A 142 -26.82 5.36 -17.26
N ARG A 143 -28.02 5.81 -17.68
CA ARG A 143 -28.72 6.97 -17.11
C ARG A 143 -29.63 6.63 -15.92
N GLY A 144 -29.77 5.35 -15.57
CA GLY A 144 -30.56 4.89 -14.42
C GLY A 144 -29.87 3.87 -13.51
N PHE A 145 -28.61 3.51 -13.78
CA PHE A 145 -27.90 2.41 -13.12
C PHE A 145 -27.73 2.65 -11.61
N GLY A 146 -28.23 1.72 -10.78
CA GLY A 146 -28.28 1.88 -9.32
C GLY A 146 -29.22 2.99 -8.84
N GLY A 147 -29.89 3.70 -9.75
CA GLY A 147 -30.63 4.94 -9.49
C GLY A 147 -29.91 6.24 -9.87
N TYR A 148 -28.73 6.18 -10.48
CA TYR A 148 -27.93 7.35 -10.84
C TYR A 148 -27.75 7.47 -12.35
N ASP A 149 -27.59 8.69 -12.84
CA ASP A 149 -27.18 8.94 -14.23
C ASP A 149 -25.64 8.95 -14.29
N MET A 150 -25.05 7.79 -14.55
CA MET A 150 -23.61 7.60 -14.53
C MET A 150 -22.89 8.40 -15.63
N VAL A 151 -23.59 8.82 -16.69
CA VAL A 151 -23.05 9.73 -17.71
C VAL A 151 -22.94 11.14 -17.14
N ALA A 152 -23.97 11.62 -16.45
CA ALA A 152 -23.98 12.91 -15.78
C ALA A 152 -22.96 12.97 -14.64
N GLU A 153 -22.87 11.92 -13.81
CA GLU A 153 -21.89 11.82 -12.72
C GLU A 153 -20.44 11.82 -13.27
N THR A 154 -20.15 11.02 -14.31
CA THR A 154 -18.82 11.00 -14.95
C THR A 154 -18.48 12.35 -15.59
N LYS A 155 -19.46 13.04 -16.21
CA LYS A 155 -19.27 14.39 -16.76
C LYS A 155 -19.09 15.47 -15.69
N GLY A 156 -19.66 15.28 -14.51
CA GLY A 156 -19.47 16.14 -13.33
C GLY A 156 -18.09 15.98 -12.69
N ALA A 157 -17.53 14.76 -12.69
CA ALA A 157 -16.17 14.48 -12.23
C ALA A 157 -15.07 15.10 -13.12
N ILE A 158 -15.36 15.46 -14.38
CA ILE A 158 -14.43 16.21 -15.24
C ILE A 158 -14.40 17.67 -14.78
N MET A 159 -13.33 18.08 -14.11
CA MET A 159 -13.16 19.46 -13.66
C MET A 159 -13.06 20.43 -14.84
N ARG A 160 -13.83 21.53 -14.82
CA ARG A 160 -13.95 22.47 -15.94
C ARG A 160 -13.07 23.71 -15.82
N SER A 161 -12.55 23.95 -14.63
CA SER A 161 -11.67 25.05 -14.24
C SER A 161 -10.76 24.59 -13.10
N GLY A 162 -9.78 25.41 -12.75
CA GLY A 162 -8.84 25.11 -11.67
C GLY A 162 -7.63 24.26 -12.14
N PRO A 163 -6.71 23.91 -11.23
CA PRO A 163 -5.48 23.18 -11.58
C PRO A 163 -5.71 21.81 -12.19
N ASP A 164 -6.83 21.17 -11.84
CA ASP A 164 -7.19 19.81 -12.26
C ASP A 164 -8.03 19.77 -13.56
N LYS A 165 -8.02 20.85 -14.35
CA LYS A 165 -8.84 21.01 -15.56
C LYS A 165 -8.75 19.82 -16.52
N GLY A 166 -9.90 19.24 -16.84
CA GLY A 166 -10.05 18.04 -17.66
C GLY A 166 -9.75 16.72 -16.94
N ARG A 167 -9.22 16.73 -15.72
CA ARG A 167 -9.01 15.52 -14.93
C ARG A 167 -10.33 15.03 -14.34
N ILE A 168 -10.60 13.75 -14.55
CA ILE A 168 -11.68 13.00 -13.89
C ILE A 168 -11.28 12.80 -12.44
N SER A 169 -11.87 13.61 -11.57
CA SER A 169 -11.38 13.92 -10.24
C SER A 169 -12.25 13.34 -9.13
N ASP A 170 -11.64 13.03 -7.98
CA ASP A 170 -12.41 12.91 -6.74
C ASP A 170 -12.77 14.32 -6.25
N TYR A 171 -14.04 14.57 -5.91
CA TYR A 171 -14.53 15.88 -5.49
C TYR A 171 -15.75 15.74 -4.57
N SER A 172 -16.25 16.85 -4.01
CA SER A 172 -17.58 16.86 -3.39
C SER A 172 -18.53 17.82 -4.09
N LYS A 173 -19.78 17.39 -4.22
CA LYS A 173 -20.94 18.23 -4.57
C LYS A 173 -21.35 19.13 -3.41
N ASN A 174 -20.95 18.82 -2.17
CA ASN A 174 -21.15 19.67 -1.00
C ASN A 174 -19.92 20.61 -0.83
N PRO A 175 -20.09 21.94 -0.93
CA PRO A 175 -19.01 22.90 -0.67
C PRO A 175 -18.41 22.75 0.74
N ASP A 176 -19.20 22.39 1.75
CA ASP A 176 -18.71 22.23 3.13
C ASP A 176 -17.77 21.01 3.29
N LEU A 177 -17.69 20.14 2.28
CA LEU A 177 -16.82 18.97 2.25
C LEU A 177 -15.66 19.08 1.23
N SER A 178 -15.60 20.11 0.37
CA SER A 178 -14.59 20.21 -0.71
C SER A 178 -13.17 20.04 -0.18
N ASP A 179 -12.85 20.78 0.89
CA ASP A 179 -11.52 20.87 1.48
C ASP A 179 -11.13 19.59 2.25
N SER A 180 -12.08 18.66 2.43
CA SER A 180 -11.85 17.34 3.03
C SER A 180 -11.62 16.23 2.00
N VAL A 181 -11.78 16.50 0.70
CA VAL A 181 -11.58 15.52 -0.38
C VAL A 181 -10.19 15.66 -0.99
N SER A 182 -9.26 14.81 -0.55
CA SER A 182 -8.00 14.57 -1.28
C SER A 182 -8.34 13.98 -2.66
N ASN A 183 -7.94 14.65 -3.74
CA ASN A 183 -8.14 14.17 -5.11
C ASN A 183 -7.06 13.13 -5.46
N ASN A 184 -7.44 11.84 -5.52
CA ASN A 184 -6.50 10.73 -5.74
C ASN A 184 -6.58 10.20 -7.19
N ALA A 185 -7.10 11.02 -8.11
CA ALA A 185 -7.26 10.68 -9.50
C ALA A 185 -5.95 10.27 -10.19
N ASN A 186 -6.06 9.31 -11.08
CA ASN A 186 -4.96 8.70 -11.82
C ASN A 186 -5.39 8.41 -13.26
N VAL A 187 -4.43 8.00 -14.10
CA VAL A 187 -4.67 7.79 -15.54
C VAL A 187 -5.62 6.61 -15.81
N PHE A 188 -5.75 5.65 -14.88
CA PHE A 188 -6.81 4.62 -14.95
C PHE A 188 -8.21 5.24 -14.89
N GLY A 189 -8.47 6.13 -13.93
CA GLY A 189 -9.75 6.83 -13.81
C GLY A 189 -10.04 7.73 -15.02
N GLN A 190 -9.01 8.41 -15.52
CA GLN A 190 -9.09 9.23 -16.74
C GLN A 190 -9.47 8.38 -17.96
N ALA A 191 -8.77 7.27 -18.18
CA ALA A 191 -8.99 6.37 -19.31
C ALA A 191 -10.37 5.71 -19.26
N LEU A 192 -10.81 5.21 -18.09
CA LEU A 192 -12.13 4.61 -17.92
C LEU A 192 -13.28 5.59 -18.24
N GLY A 193 -13.12 6.87 -17.89
CA GLY A 193 -14.17 7.86 -18.18
C GLY A 193 -14.20 8.26 -19.64
N VAL A 194 -13.04 8.32 -20.32
CA VAL A 194 -12.99 8.45 -21.79
C VAL A 194 -13.63 7.23 -22.46
N ILE A 195 -13.38 6.00 -21.98
CA ILE A 195 -14.04 4.77 -22.47
C ILE A 195 -15.55 4.85 -22.34
N GLY A 196 -16.08 5.17 -21.15
CA GLY A 196 -17.52 5.19 -20.90
C GLY A 196 -18.25 6.33 -21.63
N LEU A 197 -17.63 7.51 -21.73
CA LEU A 197 -18.21 8.62 -22.49
C LEU A 197 -18.16 8.36 -24.00
N ALA A 198 -17.14 7.67 -24.52
CA ALA A 198 -17.15 7.15 -25.88
C ALA A 198 -18.23 6.06 -26.08
N GLY A 199 -18.40 5.18 -25.09
CA GLY A 199 -19.42 4.13 -25.06
C GLY A 199 -20.84 4.67 -25.27
N VAL A 200 -21.22 5.73 -24.56
CA VAL A 200 -22.54 6.38 -24.76
C VAL A 200 -22.58 7.33 -25.96
N GLY A 201 -21.46 7.55 -26.67
CA GLY A 201 -21.37 8.44 -27.83
C GLY A 201 -21.26 9.92 -27.47
N GLU A 202 -20.86 10.25 -26.25
CA GLU A 202 -20.80 11.61 -25.71
C GLU A 202 -19.38 12.01 -25.28
N ASN A 203 -18.39 11.68 -26.13
CA ASN A 203 -16.97 12.04 -26.03
C ASN A 203 -16.75 13.45 -25.44
N ASP A 204 -16.00 13.54 -24.33
CA ASP A 204 -15.60 14.81 -23.74
C ASP A 204 -14.17 15.17 -24.17
N ARG A 205 -14.06 16.18 -25.04
CA ARG A 205 -12.76 16.59 -25.61
C ARG A 205 -11.77 17.03 -24.54
N LEU A 206 -12.22 17.66 -23.45
CA LEU A 206 -11.34 18.12 -22.38
C LEU A 206 -10.74 16.94 -21.61
N ALA A 207 -11.51 15.87 -21.38
CA ALA A 207 -10.99 14.65 -20.77
C ALA A 207 -10.03 13.88 -21.69
N ILE A 208 -10.29 13.88 -23.01
CA ILE A 208 -9.40 13.29 -24.02
C ILE A 208 -8.08 14.06 -24.10
N ASP A 209 -8.10 15.39 -24.17
CA ASP A 209 -6.89 16.20 -24.23
C ASP A 209 -6.07 16.12 -22.92
N THR A 210 -6.72 16.11 -21.76
CA THR A 210 -6.03 15.88 -20.49
C THR A 210 -5.46 14.46 -20.39
N LEU A 211 -6.09 13.43 -20.99
CA LEU A 211 -5.46 12.11 -21.12
C LEU A 211 -4.22 12.16 -22.01
N LEU A 212 -4.30 12.81 -23.18
CA LEU A 212 -3.19 12.93 -24.13
C LEU A 212 -1.96 13.62 -23.54
N THR A 213 -2.12 14.63 -22.67
CA THR A 213 -0.97 15.25 -21.98
C THR A 213 -0.21 14.28 -21.07
N GLN A 214 -0.83 13.16 -20.66
CA GLN A 214 -0.19 12.13 -19.84
C GLN A 214 0.52 11.03 -20.67
N GLN A 215 0.51 11.14 -22.01
CA GLN A 215 1.44 10.37 -22.86
C GLN A 215 2.81 11.07 -22.89
N CYS A 216 3.87 10.30 -22.67
CA CYS A 216 5.25 10.75 -22.84
C CYS A 216 5.69 10.59 -24.31
N SER A 217 6.67 11.37 -24.76
CA SER A 217 7.17 11.37 -26.14
C SER A 217 7.61 10.01 -26.70
N GLU A 218 8.03 9.05 -25.87
CA GLU A 218 8.36 7.68 -26.26
C GLU A 218 7.12 6.77 -26.46
N GLY A 219 5.93 7.24 -26.10
CA GLY A 219 4.62 6.62 -26.38
C GLY A 219 3.91 5.94 -25.22
N TYR A 220 4.57 5.75 -24.07
CA TYR A 220 3.92 5.27 -22.85
C TYR A 220 3.09 6.36 -22.17
N PHE A 221 2.17 5.91 -21.32
CA PHE A 221 1.48 6.75 -20.34
C PHE A 221 2.06 6.49 -18.95
N ARG A 222 2.16 7.53 -18.13
CA ARG A 222 2.40 7.39 -16.68
C ARG A 222 1.09 7.10 -15.95
N ILE A 223 1.16 6.49 -14.77
CA ILE A 223 -0.05 6.18 -13.98
C ILE A 223 -0.58 7.36 -13.14
N PHE A 224 0.31 8.14 -12.51
CA PHE A 224 -0.08 9.27 -11.65
C PHE A 224 0.08 10.62 -12.38
N PHE A 225 -0.82 11.56 -12.08
CA PHE A 225 -0.66 12.95 -12.51
C PHE A 225 0.44 13.62 -11.67
N GLY A 226 1.48 14.11 -12.34
CA GLY A 226 2.53 14.89 -11.73
C GLY A 226 2.16 16.37 -11.61
N TYR A 227 2.73 17.05 -10.61
CA TYR A 227 2.67 18.50 -10.46
C TYR A 227 4.08 19.08 -10.49
N VAL A 228 4.30 20.07 -11.35
CA VAL A 228 5.59 20.74 -11.52
C VAL A 228 5.47 22.23 -11.18
N PRO A 229 6.52 22.86 -10.60
CA PRO A 229 6.55 24.31 -10.43
C PRO A 229 6.42 25.02 -11.78
N THR A 230 5.73 26.16 -11.82
CA THR A 230 5.62 26.98 -13.02
C THR A 230 5.61 28.48 -12.70
N GLU A 231 6.10 29.29 -13.65
CA GLU A 231 5.95 30.75 -13.64
C GLU A 231 4.68 31.21 -14.41
N GLU A 232 3.90 30.26 -14.92
CA GLU A 232 2.59 30.53 -15.53
C GLU A 232 1.59 31.13 -14.51
N THR A 233 0.57 31.81 -15.03
CA THR A 233 -0.54 32.33 -14.25
C THR A 233 -1.87 32.01 -14.94
N GLY A 234 -2.87 31.58 -14.19
CA GLY A 234 -4.19 31.21 -14.71
C GLY A 234 -5.01 30.45 -13.67
N ASP A 235 -6.18 29.93 -14.05
CA ASP A 235 -6.95 29.03 -13.19
C ASP A 235 -6.29 27.64 -13.07
N HIS A 236 -5.48 27.25 -14.07
CA HIS A 236 -4.76 25.99 -14.13
C HIS A 236 -3.53 25.90 -13.20
N VAL A 237 -3.24 26.95 -12.44
CA VAL A 237 -2.10 27.05 -11.52
C VAL A 237 -2.62 27.06 -10.08
N THR A 238 -2.06 26.20 -9.24
CA THR A 238 -2.39 26.13 -7.81
C THR A 238 -1.94 27.40 -7.07
N SER A 239 -2.51 27.67 -5.89
CA SER A 239 -2.15 28.84 -5.07
C SER A 239 -0.69 28.87 -4.61
N ASN A 240 0.02 27.74 -4.67
CA ASN A 240 1.45 27.59 -4.39
C ASN A 240 2.35 27.55 -5.65
N GLY A 241 1.82 27.83 -6.85
CA GLY A 241 2.63 27.99 -8.07
C GLY A 241 3.01 26.69 -8.80
N TYR A 242 2.16 25.67 -8.71
CA TYR A 242 2.31 24.40 -9.43
C TYR A 242 1.20 24.24 -10.47
N LYS A 243 1.47 23.49 -11.54
CA LYS A 243 0.43 23.02 -12.49
C LYS A 243 0.46 21.50 -12.59
N VAL A 244 -0.66 20.89 -12.99
CA VAL A 244 -0.62 19.51 -13.51
C VAL A 244 0.27 19.50 -14.74
N SER A 245 1.28 18.64 -14.74
CA SER A 245 2.29 18.59 -15.80
C SER A 245 1.84 17.72 -16.98
N SER A 246 2.46 17.92 -18.14
CA SER A 246 2.54 16.85 -19.14
C SER A 246 3.45 15.72 -18.65
N CYS A 247 3.37 14.55 -19.29
CA CYS A 247 4.26 13.43 -18.99
C CYS A 247 5.73 13.79 -19.29
N ASP A 248 6.03 14.49 -20.39
CA ASP A 248 7.40 14.94 -20.69
C ASP A 248 7.93 15.98 -19.69
N GLU A 249 7.09 16.92 -19.23
CA GLU A 249 7.47 17.89 -18.19
C GLU A 249 7.82 17.21 -16.85
N GLY A 250 7.08 16.15 -16.49
CA GLY A 250 7.28 15.42 -15.23
C GLY A 250 8.61 14.65 -15.14
N LYS A 251 9.28 14.39 -16.27
CA LYS A 251 10.55 13.64 -16.32
C LYS A 251 11.68 14.33 -15.56
N ALA A 252 11.72 15.66 -15.56
CA ALA A 252 12.72 16.44 -14.83
C ALA A 252 12.59 16.32 -13.29
N PHE A 253 11.48 15.75 -12.81
CA PHE A 253 11.11 15.62 -11.40
C PHE A 253 10.90 14.17 -10.96
N ASP A 254 11.25 13.18 -11.81
CA ASP A 254 10.99 11.74 -11.62
C ASP A 254 9.49 11.37 -11.49
N GLN A 255 8.60 12.24 -12.00
CA GLN A 255 7.14 12.07 -11.93
C GLN A 255 6.54 11.39 -13.17
N SER A 256 7.35 10.66 -13.93
CA SER A 256 6.97 10.10 -15.24
C SER A 256 7.57 8.72 -15.49
N ALA A 257 7.60 7.88 -14.45
CA ALA A 257 7.95 6.47 -14.61
C ALA A 257 6.97 5.78 -15.60
N PRO A 258 7.47 4.92 -16.52
CA PRO A 258 6.62 4.23 -17.48
C PRO A 258 5.75 3.16 -16.78
N ASP A 259 4.51 3.04 -17.23
CA ASP A 259 3.54 2.08 -16.69
C ASP A 259 2.83 1.34 -17.84
N GLY A 260 2.99 0.01 -17.89
CA GLY A 260 2.37 -0.82 -18.92
C GLY A 260 0.84 -0.84 -18.87
N ASP A 261 0.25 -0.81 -17.67
CA ASP A 261 -1.19 -0.95 -17.46
C ASP A 261 -1.89 0.36 -17.83
N ALA A 262 -1.34 1.49 -17.36
CA ALA A 262 -1.78 2.81 -17.75
C ALA A 262 -1.64 3.01 -19.28
N THR A 263 -0.59 2.48 -19.91
CA THR A 263 -0.41 2.54 -21.36
C THR A 263 -1.45 1.69 -22.12
N GLY A 264 -1.70 0.46 -21.68
CA GLY A 264 -2.70 -0.43 -22.30
C GLY A 264 -4.14 0.07 -22.15
N LEU A 265 -4.49 0.56 -20.96
CA LEU A 265 -5.83 1.11 -20.70
C LEU A 265 -6.03 2.48 -21.38
N SER A 266 -4.99 3.32 -21.47
CA SER A 266 -5.05 4.57 -22.24
C SER A 266 -5.16 4.31 -23.74
N LEU A 267 -4.44 3.32 -24.29
CA LEU A 267 -4.64 2.88 -25.68
C LEU A 267 -6.10 2.47 -25.91
N SER A 268 -6.70 1.70 -25.00
CA SER A 268 -8.13 1.32 -25.06
C SER A 268 -9.05 2.55 -25.07
N ALA A 269 -8.75 3.56 -24.26
CA ALA A 269 -9.51 4.81 -24.22
C ALA A 269 -9.39 5.64 -25.50
N LEU A 270 -8.19 5.73 -26.10
CA LEU A 270 -8.01 6.41 -27.38
C LEU A 270 -8.71 5.68 -28.53
N LEU A 271 -8.69 4.34 -28.53
CA LEU A 271 -9.41 3.51 -29.50
C LEU A 271 -10.92 3.72 -29.38
N ALA A 272 -11.46 3.71 -28.16
CA ALA A 272 -12.86 3.98 -27.89
C ALA A 272 -13.28 5.38 -28.34
N ALA A 273 -12.54 6.42 -27.93
CA ALA A 273 -12.81 7.80 -28.33
C ALA A 273 -12.79 7.96 -29.86
N ARG A 274 -11.81 7.37 -30.55
CA ARG A 274 -11.73 7.37 -32.03
C ARG A 274 -12.92 6.65 -32.67
N LYS A 275 -13.31 5.48 -32.17
CA LYS A 275 -14.51 4.74 -32.64
C LYS A 275 -15.83 5.49 -32.35
N ALA A 276 -15.82 6.43 -31.40
CA ALA A 276 -16.91 7.38 -31.12
C ALA A 276 -16.72 8.75 -31.81
N GLY A 277 -15.82 8.87 -32.79
CA GLY A 277 -15.68 10.07 -33.63
C GLY A 277 -14.79 11.19 -33.07
N ALA A 278 -13.84 10.90 -32.18
CA ALA A 278 -12.84 11.88 -31.75
C ALA A 278 -11.61 11.90 -32.68
N ASP A 279 -11.33 13.07 -33.26
CA ASP A 279 -10.21 13.29 -34.18
C ASP A 279 -8.83 13.42 -33.49
N GLY A 280 -7.77 13.22 -34.27
CA GLY A 280 -6.39 13.52 -33.88
C GLY A 280 -5.70 12.45 -33.02
N LEU A 281 -6.28 11.26 -32.91
CA LEU A 281 -5.82 10.20 -31.99
C LEU A 281 -4.86 9.18 -32.63
N ASP A 282 -4.69 9.18 -33.95
CA ASP A 282 -3.94 8.14 -34.67
C ASP A 282 -2.43 8.12 -34.34
N GLU A 283 -1.78 9.29 -34.21
CA GLU A 283 -0.38 9.36 -33.80
C GLU A 283 -0.18 8.92 -32.32
N PRO A 284 -0.97 9.42 -31.35
CA PRO A 284 -0.98 8.88 -29.98
C PRO A 284 -1.19 7.37 -29.88
N ILE A 285 -2.15 6.81 -30.64
CA ILE A 285 -2.42 5.36 -30.74
C ILE A 285 -1.19 4.63 -31.30
N ALA A 286 -0.62 5.11 -32.41
CA ALA A 286 0.56 4.50 -33.03
C ALA A 286 1.77 4.49 -32.09
N LYS A 287 2.00 5.57 -31.34
CA LYS A 287 3.05 5.67 -30.31
C LYS A 287 2.84 4.66 -29.18
N ALA A 288 1.63 4.54 -28.65
CA ALA A 288 1.33 3.57 -27.59
C ALA A 288 1.52 2.12 -28.06
N VAL A 289 1.02 1.78 -29.26
CA VAL A 289 1.20 0.45 -29.88
C VAL A 289 2.69 0.16 -30.13
N ALA A 290 3.46 1.13 -30.62
CA ALA A 290 4.90 0.97 -30.84
C ALA A 290 5.66 0.74 -29.52
N TRP A 291 5.36 1.51 -28.47
CA TRP A 291 6.00 1.35 -27.16
C TRP A 291 5.65 0.00 -26.52
N LEU A 292 4.38 -0.42 -26.55
CA LEU A 292 3.95 -1.70 -26.00
C LEU A 292 4.62 -2.87 -26.72
N LYS A 293 4.68 -2.86 -28.05
CA LYS A 293 5.41 -3.88 -28.84
C LYS A 293 6.90 -3.90 -28.52
N ALA A 294 7.53 -2.76 -28.28
CA ALA A 294 8.94 -2.67 -27.90
C ALA A 294 9.23 -3.12 -26.44
N ASN A 295 8.21 -3.15 -25.57
CA ASN A 295 8.37 -3.43 -24.14
C ASN A 295 7.87 -4.82 -23.69
N GLN A 296 7.33 -5.63 -24.60
CA GLN A 296 7.02 -7.04 -24.35
C GLN A 296 8.30 -7.79 -23.94
N LYS A 297 8.23 -8.63 -22.90
CA LYS A 297 9.42 -9.39 -22.43
C LYS A 297 9.54 -10.71 -23.20
N PRO A 298 10.73 -11.37 -23.22
CA PRO A 298 10.95 -12.58 -24.03
C PRO A 298 10.02 -13.78 -23.76
N GLY A 299 9.29 -13.80 -22.64
CA GLY A 299 8.25 -14.78 -22.36
C GLY A 299 6.85 -14.43 -22.90
N GLY A 300 6.69 -13.33 -23.64
CA GLY A 300 5.42 -12.86 -24.20
C GLY A 300 4.58 -11.97 -23.29
N GLY A 301 4.83 -11.97 -21.97
CA GLY A 301 4.13 -11.12 -21.01
C GLY A 301 4.68 -9.69 -20.89
N TRP A 302 3.87 -8.82 -20.29
CA TRP A 302 4.20 -7.46 -19.86
C TRP A 302 4.02 -7.31 -18.34
N GLY A 303 4.72 -6.33 -17.76
CA GLY A 303 4.43 -5.80 -16.42
C GLY A 303 3.77 -4.43 -16.50
N GLY A 304 3.30 -3.92 -15.36
CA GLY A 304 2.67 -2.61 -15.20
C GLY A 304 3.71 -1.51 -14.98
N GLY A 305 3.46 -0.64 -14.00
CA GLY A 305 4.43 0.34 -13.50
C GLY A 305 5.14 -0.10 -12.21
N VAL A 306 5.51 0.87 -11.39
CA VAL A 306 6.32 0.69 -10.17
C VAL A 306 5.75 -0.40 -9.24
N SER A 307 6.61 -1.33 -8.80
CA SER A 307 6.30 -2.56 -8.05
C SER A 307 5.53 -3.66 -8.80
N THR A 308 5.26 -3.48 -10.10
CA THR A 308 4.60 -4.46 -10.99
C THR A 308 5.33 -4.66 -12.32
N GLU A 309 6.61 -4.24 -12.40
CA GLU A 309 7.42 -4.17 -13.63
C GLU A 309 7.73 -5.53 -14.25
N ALA A 310 7.62 -6.60 -13.44
CA ALA A 310 7.79 -7.98 -13.87
C ALA A 310 6.57 -8.47 -14.68
N PRO A 311 6.78 -9.31 -15.72
CA PRO A 311 5.69 -9.97 -16.44
C PRO A 311 4.68 -10.63 -15.52
N ASN A 312 3.41 -10.29 -15.71
CA ASN A 312 2.29 -10.83 -14.96
C ASN A 312 1.02 -10.86 -15.84
N THR A 313 0.01 -11.61 -15.41
CA THR A 313 -1.21 -11.84 -16.20
C THR A 313 -2.22 -10.68 -16.15
N ASN A 314 -2.16 -9.83 -15.12
CA ASN A 314 -3.01 -8.64 -15.01
C ASN A 314 -2.67 -7.68 -16.16
N SER A 315 -1.41 -7.24 -16.19
CA SER A 315 -0.84 -6.33 -17.18
C SER A 315 -0.94 -6.87 -18.59
N THR A 316 -0.55 -8.14 -18.77
CA THR A 316 -0.65 -8.81 -20.08
C THR A 316 -2.11 -8.87 -20.55
N GLY A 317 -3.08 -9.11 -19.66
CA GLY A 317 -4.50 -9.14 -20.00
C GLY A 317 -5.02 -7.79 -20.53
N LEU A 318 -4.74 -6.70 -19.82
CA LEU A 318 -5.13 -5.34 -20.20
C LEU A 318 -4.47 -4.89 -21.51
N ILE A 319 -3.18 -5.22 -21.70
CA ILE A 319 -2.40 -4.81 -22.88
C ILE A 319 -2.81 -5.62 -24.12
N VAL A 320 -3.06 -6.92 -24.00
CA VAL A 320 -3.38 -7.79 -25.15
C VAL A 320 -4.69 -7.40 -25.82
N GLN A 321 -5.76 -7.10 -25.06
CA GLN A 321 -7.02 -6.66 -25.69
C GLN A 321 -6.88 -5.31 -26.40
N ALA A 322 -6.09 -4.38 -25.85
CA ALA A 322 -5.83 -3.08 -26.46
C ALA A 322 -5.02 -3.20 -27.76
N LEU A 323 -4.02 -4.09 -27.78
CA LEU A 323 -3.22 -4.39 -28.98
C LEU A 323 -4.01 -5.18 -30.04
N ALA A 324 -4.96 -6.02 -29.63
CA ALA A 324 -5.87 -6.70 -30.54
C ALA A 324 -6.85 -5.69 -31.19
N GLU A 325 -7.47 -4.81 -30.40
CA GLU A 325 -8.37 -3.75 -30.90
C GLU A 325 -7.65 -2.71 -31.78
N ALA A 326 -6.38 -2.42 -31.50
CA ALA A 326 -5.57 -1.50 -32.31
C ALA A 326 -5.19 -2.06 -33.68
N GLY A 327 -5.03 -3.38 -33.80
CA GLY A 327 -4.45 -4.04 -34.97
C GLY A 327 -2.94 -3.83 -35.12
N GLY A 328 -2.34 -4.42 -36.16
CA GLY A 328 -0.91 -4.27 -36.48
C GLY A 328 0.07 -4.86 -35.45
N ALA A 329 -0.42 -5.60 -34.46
CA ALA A 329 0.34 -6.13 -33.33
C ALA A 329 0.27 -7.67 -33.18
N GLY A 330 -0.05 -8.40 -34.26
CA GLY A 330 -0.37 -9.84 -34.23
C GLY A 330 0.62 -10.72 -33.45
N ASP A 331 1.92 -10.62 -33.75
CA ASP A 331 2.96 -11.42 -33.05
C ASP A 331 2.99 -11.13 -31.53
N ALA A 332 2.79 -9.87 -31.14
CA ALA A 332 2.76 -9.46 -29.74
C ALA A 332 1.49 -9.95 -29.04
N VAL A 333 0.33 -9.86 -29.70
CA VAL A 333 -0.94 -10.43 -29.22
C VAL A 333 -0.81 -11.94 -29.01
N ALA A 334 -0.23 -12.67 -29.96
CA ALA A 334 0.00 -14.12 -29.87
C ALA A 334 0.98 -14.50 -28.75
N GLY A 335 2.08 -13.75 -28.57
CA GLY A 335 2.98 -13.92 -27.44
C GLY A 335 2.30 -13.66 -26.10
N GLY A 336 1.42 -12.65 -26.05
CA GLY A 336 0.62 -12.31 -24.87
C GLY A 336 -0.40 -13.38 -24.51
N THR A 337 -1.23 -13.85 -25.45
CA THR A 337 -2.20 -14.94 -25.16
C THR A 337 -1.52 -16.26 -24.86
N ALA A 338 -0.35 -16.55 -25.44
CA ALA A 338 0.50 -17.66 -25.02
C ALA A 338 0.96 -17.53 -23.56
N TYR A 339 1.44 -16.34 -23.13
CA TYR A 339 1.80 -16.09 -21.73
C TYR A 339 0.60 -16.27 -20.80
N LEU A 340 -0.57 -15.70 -21.12
CA LEU A 340 -1.79 -15.84 -20.32
C LEU A 340 -2.23 -17.31 -20.15
N ARG A 341 -2.26 -18.09 -21.24
CA ARG A 341 -2.56 -19.55 -21.17
C ARG A 341 -1.53 -20.32 -20.34
N SER A 342 -0.26 -19.93 -20.39
CA SER A 342 0.81 -20.63 -19.63
C SER A 342 0.71 -20.46 -18.11
N ALA A 343 -0.21 -19.62 -17.61
CA ALA A 343 -0.56 -19.47 -16.21
C ALA A 343 -1.98 -20.00 -15.86
N GLN A 344 -2.67 -20.68 -16.79
CA GLN A 344 -4.04 -21.16 -16.60
C GLN A 344 -4.12 -22.64 -16.24
N ALA A 345 -4.98 -22.97 -15.26
CA ALA A 345 -5.31 -24.34 -14.89
C ALA A 345 -6.25 -25.02 -15.91
N THR A 346 -5.84 -26.17 -16.46
CA THR A 346 -6.58 -26.86 -17.55
C THR A 346 -6.99 -28.29 -17.15
N ALA A 347 -8.12 -28.78 -17.65
CA ALA A 347 -8.56 -30.16 -17.35
C ALA A 347 -7.59 -31.24 -17.89
N ALA A 348 -6.81 -30.91 -18.93
CA ALA A 348 -5.81 -31.81 -19.50
C ALA A 348 -4.55 -31.89 -18.61
N ASP A 349 -4.13 -30.77 -18.03
CA ASP A 349 -2.90 -30.65 -17.25
C ASP A 349 -3.09 -30.87 -15.75
N ASP A 350 -4.30 -30.61 -15.21
CA ASP A 350 -4.53 -30.44 -13.77
C ASP A 350 -5.58 -31.37 -13.15
N SER A 351 -6.20 -32.27 -13.91
CA SER A 351 -7.18 -33.23 -13.40
C SER A 351 -6.63 -34.20 -12.33
N GLY A 352 -5.30 -34.25 -12.14
CA GLY A 352 -4.62 -34.97 -11.05
C GLY A 352 -3.71 -34.10 -10.17
N THR A 353 -3.85 -32.77 -10.20
CA THR A 353 -3.00 -31.82 -9.46
C THR A 353 -3.78 -31.09 -8.35
N GLY A 354 -3.11 -30.26 -7.56
CA GLY A 354 -3.74 -29.37 -6.58
C GLY A 354 -4.72 -28.33 -7.17
N LEU A 355 -4.85 -28.27 -8.50
CA LEU A 355 -5.76 -27.39 -9.24
C LEU A 355 -6.97 -28.11 -9.85
N ALA A 356 -7.18 -29.40 -9.55
CA ALA A 356 -8.27 -30.21 -10.15
C ALA A 356 -9.68 -29.59 -10.01
N ASP A 357 -10.03 -28.98 -8.86
CA ASP A 357 -11.31 -28.27 -8.67
C ASP A 357 -11.30 -26.83 -9.23
N GLN A 358 -10.12 -26.34 -9.60
CA GLN A 358 -9.82 -24.95 -9.97
C GLN A 358 -9.70 -24.74 -11.48
N ILE A 359 -10.12 -25.70 -12.31
CA ILE A 359 -10.06 -25.58 -13.78
C ILE A 359 -10.70 -24.25 -14.24
N GLY A 360 -9.94 -23.53 -15.06
CA GLY A 360 -10.23 -22.18 -15.53
C GLY A 360 -9.47 -21.06 -14.80
N ALA A 361 -9.01 -21.28 -13.57
CA ALA A 361 -8.27 -20.30 -12.78
C ALA A 361 -6.96 -19.88 -13.47
N ILE A 362 -6.59 -18.61 -13.36
CA ILE A 362 -5.34 -18.05 -13.91
C ILE A 362 -4.53 -17.48 -12.76
N ALA A 363 -3.27 -17.89 -12.64
CA ALA A 363 -2.34 -17.37 -11.64
C ALA A 363 -1.77 -16.02 -12.05
N TYR A 364 -1.26 -15.23 -11.10
CA TYR A 364 -0.64 -13.93 -11.40
C TYR A 364 0.62 -14.06 -12.29
N THR A 365 1.36 -15.18 -12.18
CA THR A 365 2.44 -15.55 -13.10
C THR A 365 2.46 -17.07 -13.39
N PRO A 366 3.07 -17.52 -14.50
CA PRO A 366 3.27 -18.95 -14.79
C PRO A 366 4.01 -19.71 -13.67
N GLU A 367 4.93 -19.06 -12.96
CA GLU A 367 5.65 -19.65 -11.83
C GLU A 367 4.76 -19.84 -10.60
N GLU A 368 3.73 -19.00 -10.40
CA GLU A 368 2.71 -19.22 -9.38
C GLU A 368 1.78 -20.38 -9.74
N TYR A 369 1.38 -20.48 -11.01
CA TYR A 369 0.61 -21.62 -11.53
C TYR A 369 1.35 -22.93 -11.26
N GLN A 370 2.61 -23.07 -11.69
CA GLN A 370 3.37 -24.32 -11.48
C GLN A 370 3.56 -24.68 -9.99
N LYS A 371 3.67 -23.70 -9.08
CA LYS A 371 3.68 -23.96 -7.62
C LYS A 371 2.33 -24.53 -7.18
N ALA A 372 1.24 -23.89 -7.58
CA ALA A 372 -0.12 -24.24 -7.17
C ALA A 372 -0.58 -25.62 -7.67
N ARG A 373 0.00 -26.15 -8.75
CA ARG A 373 -0.20 -27.56 -9.16
C ARG A 373 0.22 -28.56 -8.06
N SER A 374 1.14 -28.20 -7.17
CA SER A 374 1.52 -29.02 -6.01
C SER A 374 0.86 -28.59 -4.69
N GLY A 375 0.65 -27.28 -4.48
CA GLY A 375 0.17 -26.72 -3.21
C GLY A 375 -1.31 -26.30 -3.15
N GLY A 376 -2.02 -26.32 -4.27
CA GLY A 376 -3.31 -25.64 -4.44
C GLY A 376 -3.18 -24.12 -4.56
N ILE A 377 -4.31 -23.43 -4.71
CA ILE A 377 -4.35 -21.95 -4.76
C ILE A 377 -4.08 -21.37 -3.38
N ALA A 378 -2.99 -20.61 -3.26
CA ALA A 378 -2.74 -19.69 -2.15
C ALA A 378 -3.08 -18.26 -2.58
N GLY A 379 -3.76 -17.49 -1.71
CA GLY A 379 -4.09 -16.08 -1.99
C GLY A 379 -5.14 -15.88 -3.08
N LEU A 380 -6.35 -16.44 -2.88
CA LEU A 380 -7.43 -16.49 -3.88
C LEU A 380 -7.75 -15.14 -4.57
N ASP A 381 -7.73 -14.01 -3.85
CA ASP A 381 -7.89 -12.65 -4.42
C ASP A 381 -6.96 -12.40 -5.62
N SER A 382 -5.69 -12.79 -5.52
CA SER A 382 -4.70 -12.61 -6.58
C SER A 382 -5.12 -13.34 -7.86
N TRP A 383 -5.66 -14.56 -7.72
CA TRP A 383 -6.14 -15.40 -8.83
C TRP A 383 -7.47 -14.91 -9.41
N ILE A 384 -8.34 -14.29 -8.62
CA ILE A 384 -9.57 -13.63 -9.10
C ILE A 384 -9.20 -12.40 -9.93
N ARG A 385 -8.25 -11.59 -9.47
CA ARG A 385 -7.76 -10.37 -10.14
C ARG A 385 -7.00 -10.71 -11.43
N ALA A 386 -6.12 -11.70 -11.37
CA ALA A 386 -5.43 -12.28 -12.51
C ALA A 386 -6.41 -12.84 -13.55
N GLY A 387 -7.35 -13.69 -13.11
CA GLY A 387 -8.39 -14.24 -13.98
C GLY A 387 -9.20 -13.17 -14.70
N ALA A 388 -9.75 -12.21 -13.96
CA ALA A 388 -10.59 -11.17 -14.52
C ALA A 388 -9.89 -10.37 -15.63
N GLN A 389 -8.66 -9.91 -15.40
CA GLN A 389 -7.94 -9.08 -16.38
C GLN A 389 -7.34 -9.93 -17.52
N ALA A 390 -6.82 -11.13 -17.23
CA ALA A 390 -6.36 -12.07 -18.25
C ALA A 390 -7.47 -12.52 -19.21
N SER A 391 -8.70 -12.71 -18.70
CA SER A 391 -9.85 -13.08 -19.51
C SER A 391 -10.22 -12.02 -20.56
N LEU A 392 -9.86 -10.74 -20.35
CA LEU A 392 -10.02 -9.72 -21.38
C LEU A 392 -9.04 -9.98 -22.53
N GLY A 393 -7.75 -10.12 -22.23
CA GLY A 393 -6.71 -10.43 -23.23
C GLY A 393 -6.94 -11.74 -23.98
N LEU A 394 -7.44 -12.78 -23.31
CA LEU A 394 -7.82 -14.05 -23.95
C LEU A 394 -9.06 -13.94 -24.85
N SER A 395 -10.03 -13.10 -24.50
CA SER A 395 -11.23 -12.86 -25.32
C SER A 395 -11.01 -11.89 -26.49
N LYS A 396 -9.95 -11.06 -26.42
CA LYS A 396 -9.58 -10.03 -27.40
C LYS A 396 -10.66 -8.96 -27.66
N VAL A 397 -11.67 -8.85 -26.79
CA VAL A 397 -12.72 -7.81 -26.89
C VAL A 397 -12.18 -6.48 -26.39
N GLY A 398 -12.12 -5.50 -27.29
CA GLY A 398 -11.80 -4.12 -26.97
C GLY A 398 -12.87 -3.45 -26.10
N PHE A 399 -12.46 -2.55 -25.20
CA PHE A 399 -13.37 -1.89 -24.26
C PHE A 399 -14.55 -1.14 -24.90
N TYR A 400 -14.39 -0.61 -26.13
CA TYR A 400 -15.50 0.02 -26.84
C TYR A 400 -16.53 -0.99 -27.34
N ASP A 401 -16.08 -2.13 -27.85
CA ASP A 401 -17.00 -3.17 -28.30
C ASP A 401 -17.72 -3.81 -27.09
N LEU A 402 -17.05 -3.88 -25.94
CA LEU A 402 -17.64 -4.27 -24.66
C LEU A 402 -18.75 -3.31 -24.20
N THR A 403 -18.58 -1.98 -24.27
CA THR A 403 -19.65 -1.02 -23.92
C THR A 403 -20.80 -1.02 -24.91
N LYS A 404 -20.54 -1.34 -26.20
CA LYS A 404 -21.61 -1.61 -27.19
C LYS A 404 -22.27 -2.99 -27.01
N GLY A 405 -21.94 -3.76 -25.96
CA GLY A 405 -22.49 -5.09 -25.69
C GLY A 405 -22.11 -6.16 -26.72
N ARG A 406 -21.06 -5.92 -27.53
CA ARG A 406 -20.59 -6.83 -28.56
C ARG A 406 -19.67 -7.88 -27.94
N THR A 407 -19.99 -9.14 -28.15
CA THR A 407 -19.19 -10.28 -27.69
C THR A 407 -18.75 -11.13 -28.90
N PRO A 408 -17.70 -11.95 -28.80
CA PRO A 408 -17.28 -12.82 -29.90
C PRO A 408 -18.38 -13.84 -30.20
N GLU A 409 -18.99 -13.77 -31.39
CA GLU A 409 -19.87 -14.82 -31.89
C GLU A 409 -19.02 -15.99 -32.44
N PRO A 410 -19.24 -17.24 -31.98
CA PRO A 410 -18.56 -18.40 -32.55
C PRO A 410 -18.81 -18.53 -34.06
N GLY A 411 -17.75 -18.37 -34.86
CA GLY A 411 -17.78 -18.58 -36.30
C GLY A 411 -17.99 -17.35 -37.20
N LYS A 412 -17.94 -16.11 -36.67
CA LYS A 412 -17.82 -14.90 -37.51
C LYS A 412 -16.38 -14.38 -37.55
N ASP A 413 -15.92 -14.08 -38.75
CA ASP A 413 -14.58 -13.55 -39.03
C ASP A 413 -14.49 -12.07 -38.59
N PRO A 414 -13.54 -11.65 -37.72
CA PRO A 414 -13.44 -10.29 -37.22
C PRO A 414 -12.84 -9.34 -38.28
N GLY A 415 -13.60 -9.06 -39.33
CA GLY A 415 -13.17 -8.20 -40.43
C GLY A 415 -14.19 -7.92 -41.55
N SER A 416 -15.40 -8.47 -41.47
CA SER A 416 -16.48 -8.22 -42.44
C SER A 416 -17.43 -7.11 -41.99
N GLU A 417 -17.08 -5.85 -42.28
CA GLU A 417 -18.08 -4.79 -42.32
C GLU A 417 -19.17 -5.11 -43.36
N PRO A 418 -20.46 -4.85 -43.08
CA PRO A 418 -21.51 -4.98 -44.09
C PRO A 418 -21.35 -3.87 -45.13
N SER A 419 -20.94 -4.23 -46.35
CA SER A 419 -20.97 -3.28 -47.48
C SER A 419 -22.40 -2.77 -47.71
N PRO A 420 -22.63 -1.45 -47.77
CA PRO A 420 -23.96 -0.91 -48.03
C PRO A 420 -24.32 -1.10 -49.51
N ASP A 421 -25.34 -1.93 -49.78
CA ASP A 421 -25.95 -2.06 -51.11
C ASP A 421 -27.47 -1.77 -50.98
N PRO A 422 -28.08 -0.96 -51.87
CA PRO A 422 -29.40 -0.39 -51.62
C PRO A 422 -30.57 -1.22 -52.16
N THR A 423 -31.79 -0.77 -51.81
CA THR A 423 -33.12 -1.18 -52.31
C THR A 423 -33.76 -2.46 -51.72
N GLY A 424 -34.77 -2.23 -50.88
CA GLY A 424 -35.79 -3.20 -50.43
C GLY A 424 -36.96 -2.42 -49.80
N PRO A 425 -38.24 -2.67 -50.15
CA PRO A 425 -39.35 -1.77 -49.83
C PRO A 425 -40.03 -2.00 -48.46
N PRO A 426 -40.75 -1.01 -47.90
CA PRO A 426 -41.25 -1.04 -46.52
C PRO A 426 -42.72 -1.50 -46.35
N THR A 427 -42.96 -2.34 -45.34
CA THR A 427 -44.26 -2.66 -44.70
C THR A 427 -43.99 -3.32 -43.33
N SER A 428 -44.84 -3.24 -42.29
CA SER A 428 -46.07 -2.46 -42.07
C SER A 428 -46.41 -2.41 -40.57
N THR A 429 -46.94 -1.28 -40.08
CA THR A 429 -47.43 -1.09 -38.70
C THR A 429 -48.79 -1.76 -38.45
N PRO A 430 -49.06 -2.26 -37.23
CA PRO A 430 -50.42 -2.40 -36.71
C PRO A 430 -50.71 -1.56 -35.43
N THR A 431 -52.00 -1.31 -35.18
CA THR A 431 -52.56 -0.25 -34.30
C THR A 431 -52.94 -0.74 -32.88
N PRO A 432 -52.94 0.13 -31.82
CA PRO A 432 -53.27 -0.25 -30.44
C PRO A 432 -54.71 0.07 -29.98
N THR A 433 -55.27 -0.76 -29.08
CA THR A 433 -56.55 -0.54 -28.33
C THR A 433 -56.71 -1.62 -27.22
N PRO A 434 -57.51 -1.43 -26.15
CA PRO A 434 -57.73 -0.25 -25.31
C PRO A 434 -57.62 -0.54 -23.78
N THR A 435 -57.74 0.52 -22.96
CA THR A 435 -57.82 0.50 -21.49
C THR A 435 -59.13 -0.08 -20.95
N ALA A 436 -59.09 -0.70 -19.75
CA ALA A 436 -60.25 -0.92 -18.87
C ALA A 436 -59.97 -0.36 -17.45
N THR A 437 -61.02 0.00 -16.70
CA THR A 437 -60.94 0.77 -15.45
C THR A 437 -60.86 -0.09 -14.18
N GLY A 438 -60.31 0.48 -13.10
CA GLY A 438 -60.10 -0.23 -11.82
C GLY A 438 -61.22 -0.03 -10.78
N PRO A 439 -61.00 -0.52 -9.54
CA PRO A 439 -61.50 0.17 -8.35
C PRO A 439 -60.43 0.37 -7.25
N LYS A 440 -60.80 1.16 -6.23
CA LYS A 440 -60.01 1.60 -5.05
C LYS A 440 -60.99 1.79 -3.87
N PRO A 441 -60.63 1.67 -2.57
CA PRO A 441 -59.52 0.95 -1.92
C PRO A 441 -59.98 -0.06 -0.83
N GLY A 442 -59.05 -0.87 -0.33
CA GLY A 442 -59.15 -1.58 0.95
C GLY A 442 -57.88 -2.41 1.21
N GLY A 443 -57.42 -2.65 2.45
CA GLY A 443 -57.93 -2.14 3.73
C GLY A 443 -57.48 -3.00 4.92
N GLY A 444 -56.27 -2.77 5.44
CA GLY A 444 -55.78 -3.39 6.68
C GLY A 444 -55.32 -4.86 6.57
N GLY A 445 -54.01 -5.07 6.39
CA GLY A 445 -53.39 -6.40 6.36
C GLY A 445 -51.92 -6.33 6.75
N GLY A 446 -51.64 -6.08 8.02
CA GLY A 446 -50.27 -5.88 8.52
C GLY A 446 -49.45 -7.18 8.50
N LEU A 447 -48.40 -7.22 7.68
CA LEU A 447 -47.35 -8.23 7.81
C LEU A 447 -46.57 -7.99 9.12
N PRO A 448 -46.18 -9.05 9.85
CA PRO A 448 -45.41 -8.89 11.08
C PRO A 448 -44.04 -8.28 10.78
N PRO A 449 -43.51 -7.37 11.65
CA PRO A 449 -42.19 -6.80 11.45
C PRO A 449 -41.11 -7.90 11.46
N PRO A 450 -40.04 -7.76 10.64
CA PRO A 450 -38.99 -8.75 10.57
C PRO A 450 -38.33 -8.95 11.94
N ARG A 451 -38.11 -10.21 12.34
CA ARG A 451 -37.36 -10.53 13.57
C ARG A 451 -35.98 -9.86 13.51
N PRO A 452 -35.56 -9.16 14.58
CA PRO A 452 -34.17 -8.72 14.69
C PRO A 452 -33.23 -9.93 14.57
N ARG A 453 -32.19 -9.80 13.72
CA ARG A 453 -31.03 -10.71 13.79
C ARG A 453 -30.37 -10.58 15.18
N PRO A 454 -29.70 -11.63 15.69
CA PRO A 454 -28.99 -11.55 16.97
C PRO A 454 -28.04 -10.35 16.97
N GLY A 455 -28.25 -9.44 17.92
CA GLY A 455 -27.53 -8.16 17.92
C GLY A 455 -26.04 -8.33 18.23
N ALA A 456 -25.22 -7.43 17.69
CA ALA A 456 -23.96 -7.10 18.33
C ALA A 456 -24.24 -6.81 19.82
N GLY A 457 -23.49 -7.45 20.71
CA GLY A 457 -23.87 -7.53 22.12
C GLY A 457 -24.00 -6.15 22.77
N LYS A 458 -25.24 -5.76 23.11
CA LYS A 458 -25.51 -4.71 24.11
C LYS A 458 -25.15 -5.23 25.51
N THR A 459 -23.89 -5.60 25.70
CA THR A 459 -23.30 -5.67 27.02
C THR A 459 -23.29 -4.24 27.55
N PRO A 460 -23.81 -3.96 28.76
CA PRO A 460 -23.48 -2.74 29.47
C PRO A 460 -21.95 -2.62 29.63
N PRO A 461 -21.40 -1.50 30.14
CA PRO A 461 -20.03 -1.48 30.65
C PRO A 461 -19.94 -2.38 31.90
N GLY A 462 -19.86 -3.70 31.67
CA GLY A 462 -19.66 -4.71 32.70
C GLY A 462 -18.36 -4.38 33.42
N LYS A 463 -18.43 -4.35 34.76
CA LYS A 463 -17.33 -3.93 35.64
C LYS A 463 -16.02 -4.58 35.17
N VAL A 464 -15.15 -3.78 34.55
CA VAL A 464 -13.84 -4.27 34.10
C VAL A 464 -13.12 -4.76 35.34
N LYS A 465 -12.71 -6.03 35.35
CA LYS A 465 -11.98 -6.66 36.47
C LYS A 465 -10.82 -5.72 36.86
N PRO A 466 -10.56 -5.47 38.15
CA PRO A 466 -9.31 -4.83 38.55
C PRO A 466 -8.11 -5.62 37.98
N PRO A 467 -6.93 -4.99 37.84
CA PRO A 467 -5.71 -5.69 37.47
C PRO A 467 -5.51 -6.96 38.30
N SER A 468 -4.94 -7.99 37.68
CA SER A 468 -4.55 -9.22 38.36
C SER A 468 -3.57 -8.95 39.51
N GLU A 469 -3.55 -9.82 40.51
CA GLU A 469 -2.61 -9.75 41.65
C GLU A 469 -1.13 -9.92 41.23
N ARG A 470 -0.89 -10.15 39.93
CA ARG A 470 0.43 -10.12 39.31
C ARG A 470 0.96 -8.69 39.11
N ALA A 471 0.15 -7.65 39.24
CA ALA A 471 0.59 -6.24 39.12
C ALA A 471 1.74 -5.93 40.11
N GLY A 472 2.85 -5.39 39.59
CA GLY A 472 4.08 -5.16 40.36
C GLY A 472 4.87 -6.43 40.73
N SER A 473 4.51 -7.60 40.20
CA SER A 473 5.37 -8.79 40.25
C SER A 473 6.70 -8.53 39.52
N LYS A 474 7.72 -9.31 39.88
CA LYS A 474 9.06 -9.15 39.30
C LYS A 474 9.03 -9.34 37.77
N ALA A 475 9.57 -8.36 37.06
CA ALA A 475 9.96 -8.48 35.66
C ALA A 475 11.16 -9.46 35.51
N PRO A 476 11.53 -9.87 34.29
CA PRO A 476 12.87 -10.41 34.04
C PRO A 476 13.97 -9.42 34.50
N PRO A 477 15.16 -9.89 34.91
CA PRO A 477 16.26 -8.99 35.28
C PRO A 477 16.70 -8.15 34.06
N PRO A 478 16.97 -6.83 34.18
CA PRO A 478 17.28 -5.97 33.02
C PRO A 478 18.54 -6.29 32.20
N ARG A 479 19.31 -7.32 32.58
CA ARG A 479 20.47 -7.84 31.83
C ARG A 479 20.28 -9.30 31.37
N SER A 480 19.06 -9.84 31.43
CA SER A 480 18.74 -11.10 30.75
C SER A 480 18.78 -10.89 29.23
N THR A 481 19.51 -11.75 28.52
CA THR A 481 19.64 -11.70 27.06
C THR A 481 18.48 -12.42 26.37
N GLY A 482 17.27 -11.87 26.48
CA GLY A 482 16.15 -12.13 25.56
C GLY A 482 15.77 -13.62 25.34
N GLY A 483 15.93 -14.46 26.36
CA GLY A 483 15.78 -15.92 26.24
C GLY A 483 14.50 -16.51 26.86
N GLY A 484 13.61 -15.67 27.42
CA GLY A 484 12.40 -16.13 28.09
C GLY A 484 11.34 -16.67 27.13
N THR A 485 10.88 -17.91 27.33
CA THR A 485 9.77 -18.46 26.54
C THR A 485 8.45 -17.86 27.03
N VAL A 486 7.65 -17.28 26.13
CA VAL A 486 6.31 -16.76 26.46
C VAL A 486 5.44 -17.91 27.00
N VAL A 487 4.89 -17.73 28.20
CA VAL A 487 4.06 -18.73 28.86
C VAL A 487 2.65 -18.69 28.26
N PRO A 488 2.13 -19.79 27.69
CA PRO A 488 0.75 -19.83 27.23
C PRO A 488 -0.21 -19.87 28.43
N PRO A 489 -1.27 -19.03 28.45
CA PRO A 489 -2.22 -19.03 29.55
C PRO A 489 -3.07 -20.31 29.56
N THR A 490 -3.45 -20.78 30.76
CA THR A 490 -4.23 -22.01 30.94
C THR A 490 -5.62 -21.96 30.28
N GLN A 491 -6.18 -20.76 30.11
CA GLN A 491 -7.38 -20.49 29.32
C GLN A 491 -7.23 -19.14 28.60
N SER A 492 -7.51 -19.11 27.30
CA SER A 492 -7.56 -17.85 26.54
C SER A 492 -8.82 -17.05 26.90
N GLN A 493 -8.66 -15.74 27.07
CA GLN A 493 -9.77 -14.78 27.23
C GLN A 493 -9.97 -13.89 25.99
N ALA A 494 -9.43 -14.31 24.84
CA ALA A 494 -9.63 -13.61 23.57
C ALA A 494 -11.12 -13.60 23.16
N GLN A 495 -11.55 -12.46 22.61
CA GLN A 495 -12.84 -12.31 21.95
C GLN A 495 -12.81 -13.10 20.62
N GLN A 496 -13.96 -13.60 20.16
CA GLN A 496 -14.07 -14.17 18.81
C GLN A 496 -13.69 -13.11 17.76
N SER A 497 -12.77 -13.45 16.87
CA SER A 497 -12.25 -12.55 15.83
C SER A 497 -12.89 -12.78 14.47
N THR A 498 -12.64 -11.84 13.56
CA THR A 498 -12.84 -12.08 12.13
C THR A 498 -11.87 -13.16 11.61
N ALA A 499 -12.19 -13.79 10.47
CA ALA A 499 -11.32 -14.77 9.81
C ALA A 499 -10.10 -14.14 9.09
N THR A 500 -10.02 -12.81 9.06
CA THR A 500 -8.94 -12.06 8.40
C THR A 500 -7.58 -12.33 9.04
N PRO A 501 -6.45 -12.14 8.34
CA PRO A 501 -5.12 -12.28 8.95
C PRO A 501 -4.92 -11.40 10.19
N ALA A 502 -5.38 -10.15 10.14
CA ALA A 502 -5.37 -9.23 11.29
C ALA A 502 -6.26 -9.71 12.45
N GLY A 503 -7.45 -10.23 12.15
CA GLY A 503 -8.36 -10.81 13.14
C GLY A 503 -7.80 -12.02 13.86
N ARG A 504 -7.28 -13.00 13.09
CA ARG A 504 -6.61 -14.18 13.65
C ARG A 504 -5.41 -13.79 14.52
N LEU A 505 -4.58 -12.86 14.06
CA LEU A 505 -3.43 -12.35 14.82
C LEU A 505 -3.86 -11.60 16.08
N GLY A 506 -4.95 -10.82 16.02
CA GLY A 506 -5.55 -10.20 17.20
C GLY A 506 -5.99 -11.22 18.24
N ALA A 507 -6.77 -12.24 17.85
CA ALA A 507 -7.19 -13.31 18.76
C ALA A 507 -6.00 -14.12 19.32
N TYR A 508 -5.01 -14.44 18.49
CA TYR A 508 -3.78 -15.09 18.93
C TYR A 508 -3.05 -14.26 19.99
N LEU A 509 -2.86 -12.95 19.76
CA LEU A 509 -2.16 -12.06 20.68
C LEU A 509 -2.92 -11.88 22.00
N ALA A 510 -4.22 -11.61 21.96
CA ALA A 510 -5.04 -11.57 23.18
C ALA A 510 -5.07 -12.93 23.91
N GLY A 511 -4.93 -14.03 23.17
CA GLY A 511 -4.76 -15.38 23.69
C GLY A 511 -3.39 -15.68 24.30
N ARG A 512 -2.43 -14.74 24.29
CA ARG A 512 -1.17 -14.81 25.05
C ARG A 512 -1.19 -13.99 26.35
N LEU A 513 -2.32 -13.36 26.69
CA LEU A 513 -2.47 -12.64 27.97
C LEU A 513 -2.88 -13.59 29.10
N VAL A 514 -1.97 -13.81 30.05
CA VAL A 514 -2.26 -14.38 31.37
C VAL A 514 -3.24 -13.46 32.11
N ASP A 515 -4.20 -14.06 32.82
CA ASP A 515 -5.38 -13.42 33.40
C ASP A 515 -6.25 -12.57 32.44
N GLY A 516 -5.90 -12.52 31.16
CA GLY A 516 -6.47 -11.59 30.18
C GLY A 516 -5.97 -10.14 30.35
N ASP A 517 -4.84 -9.91 31.02
CA ASP A 517 -4.27 -8.57 31.23
C ASP A 517 -2.73 -8.43 31.15
N HIS A 518 -1.92 -9.50 31.13
CA HIS A 518 -0.46 -9.36 30.98
C HIS A 518 0.22 -10.53 30.25
N VAL A 519 1.39 -10.29 29.66
CA VAL A 519 2.28 -11.32 29.11
C VAL A 519 3.20 -11.84 30.22
N GLU A 520 3.44 -13.15 30.23
CA GLU A 520 4.44 -13.78 31.10
C GLU A 520 5.52 -14.51 30.30
N THR A 521 6.74 -14.53 30.83
CA THR A 521 7.87 -15.27 30.27
C THR A 521 8.54 -16.14 31.32
N ALA A 522 8.95 -17.35 30.93
CA ALA A 522 9.67 -18.29 31.78
C ALA A 522 11.18 -18.23 31.50
N GLU A 523 11.97 -17.94 32.55
CA GLU A 523 13.44 -17.93 32.52
C GLU A 523 14.00 -18.62 33.78
N GLY A 524 14.99 -19.51 33.62
CA GLY A 524 15.67 -20.16 34.75
C GLY A 524 14.75 -20.95 35.69
N GLY A 525 13.65 -21.51 35.15
CA GLY A 525 12.63 -22.23 35.92
C GLY A 525 11.68 -21.34 36.73
N LYS A 526 11.63 -20.04 36.45
CA LYS A 526 10.75 -19.05 37.11
C LYS A 526 9.96 -18.26 36.07
N THR A 527 8.72 -17.91 36.42
CA THR A 527 7.84 -17.09 35.58
C THR A 527 7.83 -15.64 36.06
N TYR A 528 8.07 -14.72 35.13
CA TYR A 528 8.12 -13.28 35.33
C TYR A 528 7.06 -12.58 34.46
N VAL A 529 6.62 -11.40 34.89
CA VAL A 529 5.73 -10.55 34.08
C VAL A 529 6.57 -9.77 33.06
N ASP A 530 6.27 -9.95 31.77
CA ASP A 530 6.94 -9.21 30.71
C ASP A 530 6.16 -7.94 30.38
N TYR A 531 6.47 -6.87 31.11
CA TYR A 531 5.82 -5.57 30.93
C TYR A 531 6.14 -4.92 29.57
N ASP A 532 7.29 -5.20 28.96
CA ASP A 532 7.66 -4.61 27.67
C ASP A 532 6.92 -5.30 26.52
N ALA A 533 6.87 -6.63 26.53
CA ALA A 533 6.02 -7.40 25.61
C ALA A 533 4.53 -7.09 25.84
N THR A 534 4.08 -6.83 27.07
CA THR A 534 2.70 -6.41 27.35
C THR A 534 2.41 -5.01 26.78
N ALA A 535 3.34 -4.07 26.88
CA ALA A 535 3.20 -2.73 26.30
C ALA A 535 3.16 -2.77 24.77
N ASP A 536 4.07 -3.52 24.15
CA ASP A 536 4.11 -3.68 22.70
C ASP A 536 2.91 -4.48 22.18
N LEU A 537 2.39 -5.45 22.94
CA LEU A 537 1.14 -6.16 22.62
C LEU A 537 -0.08 -5.22 22.65
N VAL A 538 -0.19 -4.31 23.64
CA VAL A 538 -1.25 -3.29 23.65
C VAL A 538 -1.19 -2.40 22.41
N LEU A 539 0.01 -2.00 21.99
CA LEU A 539 0.21 -1.19 20.78
C LEU A 539 -0.03 -2.00 19.49
N ALA A 540 0.32 -3.28 19.46
CA ALA A 540 0.03 -4.23 18.38
C ALA A 540 -1.47 -4.47 18.20
N LEU A 541 -2.22 -4.70 19.28
CA LEU A 541 -3.69 -4.83 19.20
C LEU A 541 -4.36 -3.51 18.77
N ARG A 542 -3.89 -2.35 19.26
CA ARG A 542 -4.35 -1.04 18.75
C ARG A 542 -3.98 -0.84 17.27
N ALA A 543 -2.85 -1.37 16.81
CA ALA A 543 -2.49 -1.39 15.39
C ALA A 543 -3.38 -2.35 14.57
N LEU A 544 -3.87 -3.45 15.14
CA LEU A 544 -4.79 -4.41 14.47
C LEU A 544 -6.27 -4.00 14.50
N ASP A 545 -6.67 -3.03 15.33
CA ASP A 545 -8.06 -2.61 15.62
C ASP A 545 -8.94 -3.61 16.41
N GLU A 546 -8.37 -4.78 16.71
CA GLU A 546 -9.01 -5.96 17.25
C GLU A 546 -8.88 -6.05 18.78
N GLN A 547 -9.70 -6.91 19.42
CA GLN A 547 -9.62 -7.25 20.85
C GLN A 547 -9.67 -6.04 21.84
N PRO A 548 -10.64 -5.10 21.71
CA PRO A 548 -10.72 -3.90 22.56
C PRO A 548 -10.80 -4.17 24.07
N VAL A 549 -11.38 -5.30 24.50
CA VAL A 549 -11.45 -5.67 25.92
C VAL A 549 -10.07 -6.03 26.46
N ALA A 550 -9.26 -6.76 25.67
CA ALA A 550 -7.88 -7.10 26.03
C ALA A 550 -6.99 -5.84 26.09
N ILE A 551 -7.09 -4.96 25.08
CA ILE A 551 -6.43 -3.65 25.05
C ILE A 551 -6.71 -2.86 26.35
N THR A 552 -7.99 -2.75 26.73
CA THR A 552 -8.43 -1.96 27.89
C THR A 552 -7.95 -2.55 29.23
N ARG A 553 -7.88 -3.88 29.33
CA ARG A 553 -7.39 -4.59 30.52
C ARG A 553 -5.87 -4.48 30.66
N ALA A 554 -5.13 -4.81 29.61
CA ALA A 554 -3.66 -4.73 29.63
C ALA A 554 -3.16 -3.28 29.79
N SER A 555 -3.87 -2.29 29.22
CA SER A 555 -3.60 -0.88 29.52
C SER A 555 -3.77 -0.59 31.03
N ARG A 556 -4.85 -1.05 31.66
CA ARG A 556 -5.06 -0.90 33.12
C ARG A 556 -4.01 -1.62 33.96
N PHE A 557 -3.58 -2.82 33.56
CA PHE A 557 -2.53 -3.57 34.26
C PHE A 557 -1.17 -2.86 34.22
N LEU A 558 -0.75 -2.38 33.04
CA LEU A 558 0.50 -1.63 32.86
C LEU A 558 0.55 -0.33 33.66
N LEU A 559 -0.60 0.32 33.82
CA LEU A 559 -0.75 1.62 34.47
C LEU A 559 -1.11 1.54 35.96
N ASP A 560 -1.16 0.32 36.52
CA ASP A 560 -1.22 0.15 37.97
C ASP A 560 0.06 0.68 38.64
N PRO A 561 -0.01 1.42 39.77
CA PRO A 561 1.16 1.98 40.43
C PRO A 561 2.26 0.99 40.81
N ALA A 562 1.95 -0.30 40.99
CA ALA A 562 2.93 -1.35 41.25
C ALA A 562 3.60 -1.83 39.95
N SER A 563 2.84 -2.03 38.87
CA SER A 563 3.35 -2.34 37.53
C SER A 563 4.24 -1.22 36.97
N VAL A 564 3.81 0.03 37.12
CA VAL A 564 4.59 1.22 36.75
C VAL A 564 5.95 1.22 37.45
N LYS A 565 5.99 0.94 38.76
CA LYS A 565 7.23 0.82 39.54
C LYS A 565 8.13 -0.32 39.06
N ALA A 566 7.55 -1.48 38.75
CA ALA A 566 8.32 -2.64 38.30
C ALA A 566 8.97 -2.41 36.92
N TYR A 567 8.20 -1.88 35.96
CA TYR A 567 8.65 -1.69 34.58
C TYR A 567 9.51 -0.43 34.37
N ALA A 568 9.06 0.72 34.86
CA ALA A 568 9.70 2.00 34.55
C ALA A 568 10.72 2.48 35.59
N TYR A 569 10.72 1.90 36.80
CA TYR A 569 11.62 2.24 37.91
C TYR A 569 12.39 1.02 38.44
N GLY A 570 12.34 -0.11 37.73
CA GLY A 570 13.16 -1.31 37.98
C GLY A 570 12.89 -2.06 39.29
N VAL A 571 11.75 -1.83 39.94
CA VAL A 571 11.42 -2.44 41.24
C VAL A 571 11.16 -3.96 41.08
N PRO A 572 11.67 -4.83 41.96
CA PRO A 572 12.48 -4.60 43.16
C PRO A 572 13.98 -4.86 42.94
N TYR A 573 14.48 -4.79 41.70
CA TYR A 573 15.90 -5.01 41.39
C TYR A 573 16.75 -3.78 41.69
N GLU A 574 16.25 -2.58 41.34
CA GLU A 574 16.89 -1.32 41.67
C GLU A 574 16.80 -1.03 43.17
N GLN A 575 17.96 -0.85 43.81
CA GLN A 575 18.09 -0.59 45.26
C GLN A 575 18.16 0.92 45.59
N GLY A 576 18.05 1.77 44.58
CA GLY A 576 18.06 3.22 44.70
C GLY A 576 17.19 3.87 43.61
N PRO A 577 17.12 5.22 43.54
CA PRO A 577 16.29 5.91 42.56
C PRO A 577 16.71 5.60 41.12
N ALA A 578 15.83 4.91 40.39
CA ALA A 578 16.01 4.50 39.01
C ALA A 578 14.80 4.90 38.16
N ALA A 579 15.01 5.14 36.87
CA ALA A 579 13.96 5.51 35.91
C ALA A 579 14.46 5.29 34.47
N TYR A 580 13.65 4.64 33.63
CA TYR A 580 14.02 4.25 32.26
C TYR A 580 13.17 4.96 31.20
N ALA A 581 13.79 5.55 30.19
CA ALA A 581 13.13 6.47 29.26
C ALA A 581 12.16 5.78 28.29
N GLU A 582 12.52 4.61 27.74
CA GLU A 582 11.63 3.84 26.85
C GLU A 582 10.38 3.30 27.57
N PRO A 583 10.49 2.64 28.74
CA PRO A 583 9.32 2.26 29.55
C PRO A 583 8.43 3.44 29.95
N LEU A 584 8.99 4.56 30.41
CA LEU A 584 8.22 5.77 30.73
C LEU A 584 7.47 6.31 29.49
N ALA A 585 8.12 6.30 28.32
CA ALA A 585 7.53 6.74 27.07
C ALA A 585 6.39 5.83 26.59
N LYS A 586 6.59 4.50 26.56
CA LYS A 586 5.56 3.51 26.21
C LYS A 586 4.36 3.62 27.16
N LEU A 587 4.59 3.68 28.48
CA LEU A 587 3.53 3.89 29.48
C LEU A 587 2.79 5.22 29.30
N GLN A 588 3.48 6.33 29.03
CA GLN A 588 2.84 7.63 28.80
C GLN A 588 1.92 7.60 27.57
N ILE A 589 2.33 6.93 26.49
CA ILE A 589 1.53 6.80 25.26
C ILE A 589 0.29 5.93 25.51
N ILE A 590 0.46 4.76 26.15
CA ILE A 590 -0.65 3.86 26.51
C ILE A 590 -1.61 4.53 27.50
N GLY A 591 -1.09 5.31 28.46
CA GLY A 591 -1.87 6.11 29.39
C GLY A 591 -2.71 7.19 28.72
N ARG A 592 -2.19 7.84 27.66
CA ARG A 592 -2.95 8.82 26.87
C ARG A 592 -4.05 8.17 26.02
N PHE A 593 -3.79 6.99 25.44
CA PHE A 593 -4.85 6.18 24.82
C PHE A 593 -5.97 5.84 25.83
N LEU A 594 -5.62 5.34 27.03
CA LEU A 594 -6.59 4.98 28.07
C LEU A 594 -7.33 6.20 28.65
N GLN A 595 -6.66 7.36 28.73
CA GLN A 595 -7.26 8.64 29.11
C GLN A 595 -8.32 9.11 28.09
N ALA A 596 -8.22 8.70 26.83
CA ALA A 596 -9.19 8.98 25.78
C ALA A 596 -10.34 7.94 25.69
N GLU A 597 -10.37 6.90 26.54
CA GLU A 597 -11.47 5.92 26.56
C GLU A 597 -12.68 6.44 27.37
N PRO A 598 -13.94 6.11 27.00
CA PRO A 598 -15.12 6.72 27.64
C PRO A 598 -15.31 6.25 29.09
N ALA A 599 -14.64 5.15 29.46
CA ALA A 599 -14.56 4.60 30.80
C ALA A 599 -13.12 4.67 31.35
N ALA A 600 -12.43 5.78 31.08
CA ALA A 600 -11.11 6.09 31.62
C ALA A 600 -11.09 6.04 33.17
N PRO A 601 -10.05 5.46 33.81
CA PRO A 601 -9.97 5.43 35.28
C PRO A 601 -9.87 6.84 35.89
N SER A 602 -10.62 7.09 36.96
CA SER A 602 -10.49 8.31 37.76
C SER A 602 -9.07 8.42 38.33
N GLY A 603 -8.29 9.37 37.82
CA GLY A 603 -6.88 9.56 38.18
C GLY A 603 -5.88 9.32 37.04
N ILE A 604 -6.26 8.72 35.91
CA ILE A 604 -5.31 8.39 34.81
C ILE A 604 -4.55 9.63 34.30
N ALA A 605 -5.18 10.80 34.26
CA ALA A 605 -4.54 12.05 33.86
C ALA A 605 -3.38 12.45 34.80
N ALA A 606 -3.47 12.14 36.10
CA ALA A 606 -2.39 12.37 37.05
C ALA A 606 -1.23 11.38 36.83
N THR A 607 -1.52 10.11 36.58
CA THR A 607 -0.52 9.09 36.21
C THR A 607 0.22 9.47 34.93
N VAL A 608 -0.50 9.89 33.89
CA VAL A 608 0.08 10.39 32.63
C VAL A 608 0.95 11.64 32.86
N GLY A 609 0.50 12.56 33.72
CA GLY A 609 1.27 13.75 34.11
C GLY A 609 2.47 13.45 35.00
N GLU A 610 2.50 12.34 35.72
CA GLU A 610 3.66 11.86 36.47
C GLU A 610 4.68 11.17 35.57
N LEU A 611 4.23 10.25 34.71
CA LEU A 611 5.08 9.60 33.69
C LEU A 611 5.80 10.63 32.81
N GLY A 612 5.09 11.67 32.36
CA GLY A 612 5.69 12.76 31.57
C GLY A 612 6.71 13.61 32.34
N ARG A 613 6.47 13.91 33.62
CA ARG A 613 7.45 14.61 34.48
C ARG A 613 8.69 13.75 34.73
N SER A 614 8.52 12.45 34.98
CA SER A 614 9.63 11.52 35.15
C SER A 614 10.46 11.39 33.87
N LEU A 615 9.81 11.28 32.70
CA LEU A 615 10.49 11.23 31.41
C LEU A 615 11.27 12.52 31.12
N ALA A 616 10.65 13.69 31.34
CA ALA A 616 11.33 14.98 31.24
C ALA A 616 12.52 15.09 32.22
N GLY A 617 12.44 14.45 33.39
CA GLY A 617 13.52 14.31 34.36
C GLY A 617 14.67 13.39 33.94
N LEU A 618 14.58 12.70 32.81
CA LEU A 618 15.67 11.93 32.17
C LEU A 618 16.34 12.68 31.01
N ARG A 619 15.91 13.91 30.70
CA ARG A 619 16.40 14.72 29.59
C ARG A 619 17.51 15.67 30.05
N ASP A 620 18.62 15.72 29.31
CA ASP A 620 19.67 16.73 29.52
C ASP A 620 19.34 18.09 28.86
N GLY A 621 20.20 19.10 29.07
CA GLY A 621 20.02 20.44 28.49
C GLY A 621 20.15 20.49 26.97
N GLN A 622 20.65 19.43 26.35
CA GLN A 622 20.82 19.26 24.91
C GLN A 622 19.66 18.45 24.28
N GLY A 623 18.75 17.95 25.10
CA GLY A 623 17.58 17.18 24.70
C GLY A 623 17.79 15.66 24.65
N ARG A 624 18.98 15.15 25.01
CA ARG A 624 19.27 13.71 25.04
C ARG A 624 18.58 13.07 26.25
N PHE A 625 17.91 11.94 26.03
CA PHE A 625 17.40 11.11 27.13
C PHE A 625 18.48 10.13 27.60
N THR A 626 18.54 9.86 28.90
CA THR A 626 19.47 8.90 29.50
C THR A 626 18.86 8.30 30.77
N ASP A 627 18.96 6.98 30.90
CA ASP A 627 18.36 6.24 32.00
C ASP A 627 19.09 6.48 33.32
N LYS A 628 18.39 6.25 34.43
CA LYS A 628 18.93 6.33 35.80
C LYS A 628 18.72 5.00 36.52
N GLY A 629 19.67 4.62 37.37
CA GLY A 629 19.67 3.35 38.12
C GLY A 629 20.99 2.59 37.98
N PHE A 630 21.10 1.46 38.67
CA PHE A 630 22.23 0.52 38.55
C PHE A 630 22.18 -0.29 37.24
N TYR A 631 20.97 -0.51 36.70
CA TYR A 631 20.76 -1.19 35.43
C TYR A 631 20.55 -0.24 34.24
N GLY A 632 20.25 1.03 34.50
CA GLY A 632 20.13 2.05 33.45
C GLY A 632 21.44 2.22 32.68
N ASP A 633 21.35 2.40 31.36
CA ASP A 633 22.49 2.70 30.50
C ASP A 633 22.51 4.15 30.02
N SER A 634 23.71 4.67 29.75
CA SER A 634 23.92 5.94 29.05
C SER A 634 23.76 5.81 27.53
N GLY A 635 23.22 4.67 27.07
CA GLY A 635 23.12 4.24 25.69
C GLY A 635 22.05 5.03 24.96
N THR A 636 22.44 6.06 24.21
CA THR A 636 22.83 5.93 22.79
C THR A 636 21.77 5.35 21.86
N SER A 637 20.80 4.53 22.25
CA SER A 637 19.92 3.90 21.24
C SER A 637 19.02 4.91 20.53
N VAL A 638 19.08 4.97 19.19
CA VAL A 638 18.16 5.76 18.37
C VAL A 638 16.71 5.31 18.58
N ARG A 639 16.46 4.00 18.70
CA ARG A 639 15.11 3.45 18.90
C ARG A 639 14.48 3.89 20.23
N ARG A 640 15.25 3.86 21.33
CA ARG A 640 14.81 4.36 22.64
C ARG A 640 14.55 5.85 22.65
N HIS A 641 15.46 6.62 22.08
CA HIS A 641 15.33 8.07 22.03
C HIS A 641 14.17 8.50 21.11
N ALA A 642 13.88 7.75 20.04
CA ALA A 642 12.68 7.93 19.21
C ALA A 642 11.38 7.73 20.03
N TRP A 643 11.29 6.70 20.88
CA TRP A 643 10.17 6.56 21.82
C TRP A 643 10.02 7.77 22.75
N ALA A 644 11.12 8.24 23.34
CA ALA A 644 11.09 9.39 24.23
C ALA A 644 10.72 10.71 23.51
N VAL A 645 11.16 10.90 22.26
CA VAL A 645 10.72 12.00 21.37
C VAL A 645 9.23 11.91 21.07
N LEU A 646 8.71 10.72 20.76
CA LEU A 646 7.29 10.49 20.51
C LEU A 646 6.44 10.78 21.74
N ALA A 647 6.80 10.26 22.91
CA ALA A 647 6.06 10.49 24.15
C ALA A 647 6.13 11.95 24.62
N THR A 648 7.29 12.62 24.45
CA THR A 648 7.40 14.07 24.65
C THR A 648 6.44 14.81 23.71
N THR A 649 6.49 14.51 22.41
CA THR A 649 5.60 15.12 21.41
C THR A 649 4.13 14.88 21.72
N ALA A 650 3.76 13.71 22.26
CA ALA A 650 2.39 13.35 22.64
C ALA A 650 1.85 14.10 23.87
N GLY A 651 2.69 14.87 24.60
CA GLY A 651 2.31 15.52 25.85
C GLY A 651 2.92 16.88 26.17
N ALA A 652 3.80 17.40 25.32
CA ALA A 652 4.49 18.66 25.49
C ALA A 652 3.61 19.89 25.22
N ALA A 653 3.95 21.01 25.86
CA ALA A 653 3.63 22.33 25.31
C ALA A 653 4.42 22.57 24.00
N PRO A 654 3.97 23.47 23.10
CA PRO A 654 4.67 23.76 21.86
C PRO A 654 6.15 24.11 22.09
N GLY A 655 7.05 23.29 21.55
CA GLY A 655 8.50 23.49 21.60
C GLY A 655 9.30 22.50 22.46
N GLU A 656 8.73 21.82 23.47
CA GLU A 656 9.56 20.99 24.37
C GLU A 656 10.21 19.77 23.66
N ALA A 657 9.61 19.29 22.57
CA ALA A 657 10.16 18.21 21.76
C ALA A 657 11.34 18.64 20.85
N ALA A 658 11.61 19.95 20.70
CA ALA A 658 12.55 20.47 19.72
C ALA A 658 14.01 20.03 19.97
N ALA A 659 14.50 20.13 21.21
CA ALA A 659 15.86 19.69 21.54
C ALA A 659 16.03 18.15 21.40
N PRO A 660 15.13 17.30 21.94
CA PRO A 660 15.14 15.86 21.64
C PRO A 660 15.11 15.51 20.16
N LEU A 661 14.30 16.21 19.35
CA LEU A 661 14.25 15.99 17.91
C LEU A 661 15.57 16.36 17.23
N GLU A 662 16.19 17.48 17.63
CA GLU A 662 17.49 17.90 17.09
C GLU A 662 18.64 16.93 17.44
N VAL A 663 18.53 16.14 18.53
CA VAL A 663 19.44 15.02 18.81
C VAL A 663 19.31 13.91 17.76
N LEU A 664 18.08 13.56 17.33
CA LEU A 664 17.89 12.65 16.19
C LEU A 664 18.48 13.27 14.92
N LEU A 665 18.07 14.49 14.56
CA LEU A 665 18.49 15.17 13.32
C LEU A 665 20.01 15.45 13.24
N LYS A 666 20.76 15.36 14.35
CA LYS A 666 22.24 15.42 14.38
C LYS A 666 22.91 14.06 14.19
N SER A 667 22.17 12.96 14.31
CA SER A 667 22.70 11.59 14.26
C SER A 667 22.57 10.90 12.90
N GLN A 668 21.90 11.52 11.94
CA GLN A 668 21.64 10.93 10.62
C GLN A 668 22.94 10.63 9.85
N CYS A 669 22.98 9.47 9.20
CA CYS A 669 24.07 9.00 8.35
C CYS A 669 24.05 9.67 6.96
N ARG A 670 25.18 9.59 6.25
CA ARG A 670 25.37 10.27 4.96
C ARG A 670 24.41 9.82 3.85
N ASP A 671 23.89 8.59 3.93
CA ASP A 671 22.90 8.03 3.00
C ASP A 671 21.43 8.29 3.41
N GLY A 672 21.20 9.09 4.46
CA GLY A 672 19.86 9.37 4.99
C GLY A 672 19.36 8.39 6.06
N THR A 673 20.03 7.26 6.28
CA THR A 673 19.67 6.33 7.37
C THR A 673 20.05 6.88 8.76
N PHE A 674 19.63 6.22 9.83
CA PHE A 674 20.04 6.53 11.21
C PHE A 674 20.83 5.35 11.80
N PRO A 675 21.89 5.59 12.59
CA PRO A 675 22.67 4.53 13.20
C PRO A 675 21.88 3.86 14.33
N ALA A 676 22.23 2.64 14.72
CA ALA A 676 21.69 2.05 15.94
C ALA A 676 22.00 2.90 17.20
N ASN A 677 23.09 3.68 17.17
CA ASN A 677 23.64 4.42 18.32
C ASN A 677 23.94 5.92 18.03
N LEU A 678 23.19 6.80 18.71
CA LEU A 678 23.42 8.24 18.96
C LEU A 678 24.79 8.50 19.61
N GLY A 679 25.80 8.69 18.76
CA GLY A 679 27.16 9.07 19.16
C GLY A 679 28.16 8.99 18.02
N GLY A 680 27.92 8.13 17.03
CA GLY A 680 28.73 8.02 15.82
C GLY A 680 28.46 9.14 14.82
N THR A 681 29.05 10.32 15.02
CA THR A 681 29.05 11.39 14.00
C THR A 681 29.83 10.94 12.77
N GLY A 682 29.17 10.88 11.61
CA GLY A 682 29.81 10.53 10.33
C GLY A 682 29.65 9.07 9.87
N CYS A 683 28.60 8.36 10.31
CA CYS A 683 28.24 7.07 9.69
C CYS A 683 27.93 7.22 8.19
N ALA A 684 28.46 6.32 7.37
CA ALA A 684 28.17 6.28 5.94
C ALA A 684 26.79 5.68 5.64
N THR A 685 26.42 4.65 6.41
CA THR A 685 25.11 3.97 6.44
C THR A 685 24.83 3.51 7.87
N GLY A 686 23.57 3.21 8.17
CA GLY A 686 23.04 2.98 9.52
C GLY A 686 22.23 1.68 9.63
N ASP A 687 21.33 1.65 10.60
CA ASP A 687 20.45 0.51 10.89
C ASP A 687 19.03 0.80 10.39
N LEU A 688 18.40 -0.17 9.72
CA LEU A 688 17.05 -0.03 9.18
C LEU A 688 15.98 0.06 10.27
N ALA A 689 16.14 -0.66 11.39
CA ALA A 689 15.21 -0.60 12.52
C ALA A 689 15.27 0.78 13.23
N ALA A 690 16.48 1.30 13.44
CA ALA A 690 16.72 2.66 13.90
C ALA A 690 16.20 3.73 12.93
N THR A 691 16.40 3.55 11.62
CA THR A 691 15.91 4.47 10.59
C THR A 691 14.40 4.53 10.58
N ALA A 692 13.71 3.39 10.64
CA ALA A 692 12.25 3.34 10.74
C ALA A 692 11.73 4.05 12.00
N ALA A 693 12.30 3.76 13.17
CA ALA A 693 11.92 4.43 14.42
C ALA A 693 12.19 5.94 14.38
N ALA A 694 13.30 6.37 13.78
CA ALA A 694 13.63 7.76 13.59
C ALA A 694 12.66 8.47 12.63
N VAL A 695 12.26 7.85 11.52
CA VAL A 695 11.22 8.38 10.60
C VAL A 695 9.88 8.58 11.35
N VAL A 696 9.46 7.59 12.12
CA VAL A 696 8.23 7.64 12.94
C VAL A 696 8.28 8.81 13.95
N ALA A 697 9.43 9.04 14.61
CA ALA A 697 9.62 10.15 15.55
C ALA A 697 9.79 11.52 14.87
N VAL A 698 10.54 11.59 13.76
CA VAL A 698 10.77 12.82 12.99
C VAL A 698 9.47 13.30 12.31
N ASN A 699 8.57 12.40 11.92
CA ASN A 699 7.25 12.77 11.39
C ASN A 699 6.13 12.84 12.45
N GLY A 700 6.44 12.60 13.72
CA GLY A 700 5.45 12.68 14.79
C GLY A 700 5.00 14.12 15.09
N GLN A 701 3.69 14.30 15.28
CA GLN A 701 3.07 15.52 15.79
C GLN A 701 1.96 15.19 16.81
N ALA A 702 1.81 16.06 17.81
CA ALA A 702 0.73 16.01 18.80
C ALA A 702 -0.64 16.12 18.11
N ARG A 703 -1.62 15.29 18.50
CA ARG A 703 -2.98 15.38 17.96
C ARG A 703 -3.73 16.56 18.59
N THR A 704 -3.50 17.77 18.08
CA THR A 704 -4.28 18.97 18.39
C THR A 704 -5.75 18.71 18.06
N THR A 705 -6.57 18.58 19.10
CA THR A 705 -7.80 17.79 19.08
C THR A 705 -9.06 18.66 18.97
N PRO A 706 -10.22 18.02 18.86
CA PRO A 706 -11.13 18.13 20.01
C PRO A 706 -11.54 16.75 20.52
N ALA A 707 -11.13 16.42 21.75
CA ALA A 707 -11.60 15.22 22.43
C ALA A 707 -13.14 15.19 22.55
N ALA A 708 -13.79 16.36 22.54
CA ALA A 708 -15.25 16.48 22.47
C ALA A 708 -15.87 15.82 21.22
N ALA A 709 -15.22 15.84 20.05
CA ALA A 709 -15.73 15.19 18.85
C ALA A 709 -15.59 13.66 18.93
N ASP A 710 -14.42 13.17 19.34
CA ASP A 710 -14.19 11.73 19.58
C ASP A 710 -15.07 11.19 20.73
N LEU A 711 -15.47 12.04 21.70
CA LEU A 711 -16.42 11.70 22.76
C LEU A 711 -17.88 11.73 22.29
N ALA A 712 -18.27 12.71 21.46
CA ALA A 712 -19.62 12.77 20.88
C ALA A 712 -19.91 11.55 19.99
N ALA A 713 -18.97 11.19 19.11
CA ALA A 713 -19.05 9.98 18.29
C ALA A 713 -19.18 8.70 19.15
N ALA A 714 -18.45 8.61 20.27
CA ALA A 714 -18.56 7.47 21.18
C ALA A 714 -19.84 7.47 22.04
N ALA A 715 -20.42 8.63 22.36
CA ALA A 715 -21.72 8.74 23.02
C ALA A 715 -22.88 8.33 22.08
N GLN A 716 -22.72 8.54 20.77
CA GLN A 716 -23.68 8.16 19.73
C GLN A 716 -23.46 6.73 19.19
N GLY A 717 -22.36 6.07 19.56
CA GLY A 717 -22.00 4.72 19.09
C GLY A 717 -21.39 4.66 17.68
N THR A 718 -21.14 5.81 17.06
CA THR A 718 -20.64 5.96 15.68
C THR A 718 -19.11 5.91 15.63
N ARG A 719 -18.53 4.70 15.65
CA ARG A 719 -17.09 4.50 15.40
C ARG A 719 -16.77 4.82 13.93
N ALA A 720 -16.21 5.99 13.67
CA ALA A 720 -15.79 6.38 12.31
C ALA A 720 -14.73 5.39 11.75
N PRO A 721 -14.83 5.00 10.47
CA PRO A 721 -13.90 4.06 9.85
C PRO A 721 -12.51 4.67 9.66
N VAL A 722 -11.48 3.86 9.90
CA VAL A 722 -10.08 4.31 10.01
C VAL A 722 -9.55 4.98 8.73
N ALA A 723 -10.10 4.66 7.56
CA ALA A 723 -9.76 5.31 6.30
C ALA A 723 -10.01 6.84 6.31
N ALA A 724 -11.00 7.34 7.06
CA ALA A 724 -11.31 8.76 7.13
C ALA A 724 -10.22 9.56 7.86
N GLN A 725 -9.72 9.07 9.01
CA GLN A 725 -8.72 9.78 9.82
C GLN A 725 -7.30 9.83 9.18
N VAL A 726 -7.06 9.11 8.08
CA VAL A 726 -5.79 9.14 7.35
C VAL A 726 -5.80 10.18 6.22
N ARG A 727 -6.99 10.54 5.70
CA ARG A 727 -7.15 11.34 4.47
C ARG A 727 -7.14 12.87 4.67
N THR A 728 -7.35 13.36 5.89
CA THR A 728 -7.42 14.80 6.20
C THR A 728 -6.03 15.43 6.47
N ARG A 729 -5.00 15.05 5.71
CA ARG A 729 -3.64 15.62 5.88
C ARG A 729 -3.32 16.60 4.75
N VAL A 730 -3.02 17.84 5.15
CA VAL A 730 -2.55 18.90 4.25
C VAL A 730 -1.19 18.49 3.66
N ASN A 731 -1.08 18.49 2.34
CA ASN A 731 0.19 18.27 1.64
C ASN A 731 1.02 19.56 1.66
N GLY A 732 1.68 19.82 2.79
CA GLY A 732 2.57 20.98 2.94
C GLY A 732 3.40 20.89 4.23
N VAL A 733 4.58 21.51 4.23
CA VAL A 733 5.50 21.49 5.38
C VAL A 733 4.85 22.16 6.60
N PRO A 734 4.67 21.47 7.75
CA PRO A 734 3.99 22.07 8.89
C PRO A 734 4.74 23.28 9.48
N ALA A 735 3.99 24.31 9.87
CA ALA A 735 4.57 25.57 10.34
C ALA A 735 5.58 25.37 11.49
N GLY A 736 6.77 25.98 11.36
CA GLY A 736 7.87 25.84 12.33
C GLY A 736 8.77 24.62 12.11
N TRP A 737 8.53 23.79 11.09
CA TRP A 737 9.52 22.79 10.66
C TRP A 737 10.72 23.46 9.97
N SER A 738 11.92 22.94 10.23
CA SER A 738 13.14 23.37 9.54
C SER A 738 13.37 22.55 8.26
N SER A 739 14.03 23.14 7.26
CA SER A 739 14.45 22.44 6.04
C SER A 739 15.28 21.18 6.35
N LYS A 740 16.06 21.22 7.45
CA LYS A 740 16.79 20.06 8.00
C LYS A 740 15.86 18.92 8.42
N ARG A 741 14.72 19.20 9.07
CA ARG A 741 13.73 18.19 9.47
C ARG A 741 13.06 17.54 8.25
N VAL A 742 12.69 18.34 7.25
CA VAL A 742 12.09 17.86 6.00
C VAL A 742 13.10 17.00 5.22
N SER A 743 14.30 17.53 4.96
CA SER A 743 15.36 16.83 4.24
C SER A 743 15.77 15.52 4.92
N ALA A 744 15.85 15.50 6.26
CA ALA A 744 16.12 14.28 7.01
C ALA A 744 14.99 13.23 6.85
N LEU A 745 13.73 13.65 6.92
CA LEU A 745 12.58 12.75 6.72
C LEU A 745 12.58 12.16 5.30
N THR A 746 12.70 12.99 4.27
CA THR A 746 12.70 12.58 2.86
C THR A 746 13.85 11.62 2.55
N SER A 747 15.07 11.95 2.94
CA SER A 747 16.26 11.10 2.72
C SER A 747 16.18 9.76 3.47
N ALA A 748 15.65 9.74 4.70
CA ALA A 748 15.46 8.51 5.45
C ALA A 748 14.40 7.59 4.83
N VAL A 749 13.29 8.14 4.34
CA VAL A 749 12.22 7.34 3.69
C VAL A 749 12.65 6.84 2.31
N ALA A 750 13.46 7.63 1.58
CA ALA A 750 14.12 7.17 0.36
C ALA A 750 15.08 6.00 0.66
N ALA A 751 15.90 6.10 1.71
CA ALA A 751 16.81 5.03 2.12
C ALA A 751 16.06 3.75 2.59
N LEU A 752 14.95 3.88 3.32
CA LEU A 752 14.09 2.74 3.66
C LEU A 752 13.53 2.04 2.41
N SER A 753 13.07 2.83 1.43
CA SER A 753 12.49 2.30 0.19
C SER A 753 13.55 1.64 -0.70
N ALA A 754 14.73 2.25 -0.85
CA ALA A 754 15.88 1.71 -1.60
C ALA A 754 16.56 0.48 -0.95
N LYS A 755 16.13 0.08 0.25
CA LYS A 755 16.57 -1.13 0.97
C LYS A 755 15.47 -2.19 1.09
N SER A 756 14.32 -1.95 0.46
CA SER A 756 13.22 -2.91 0.35
C SER A 756 13.33 -3.71 -0.96
N ALA A 757 12.80 -4.94 -0.97
CA ALA A 757 12.56 -5.70 -2.21
C ALA A 757 11.32 -5.15 -2.96
N ALA A 758 11.02 -5.69 -4.14
CA ALA A 758 9.87 -5.27 -4.95
C ALA A 758 8.52 -5.40 -4.21
N GLU A 759 8.37 -6.38 -3.31
CA GLU A 759 7.17 -6.52 -2.47
C GLU A 759 7.18 -5.58 -1.24
N GLY A 760 8.13 -4.65 -1.17
CA GLY A 760 8.38 -3.75 -0.05
C GLY A 760 8.90 -4.43 1.24
N VAL A 761 9.17 -5.74 1.19
CA VAL A 761 9.71 -6.54 2.29
C VAL A 761 11.24 -6.39 2.41
N VAL A 762 11.77 -6.61 3.60
CA VAL A 762 13.21 -6.85 3.83
C VAL A 762 13.45 -8.35 3.94
N ARG A 763 14.53 -8.84 3.33
CA ARG A 763 14.87 -10.27 3.27
C ARG A 763 16.12 -10.58 4.07
N GLY A 764 16.05 -11.64 4.86
CA GLY A 764 17.16 -12.14 5.68
C GLY A 764 18.03 -13.18 4.96
N PRO A 765 18.91 -13.87 5.70
CA PRO A 765 19.69 -14.99 5.18
C PRO A 765 18.80 -16.05 4.52
N GLY A 766 19.27 -16.61 3.40
CA GLY A 766 18.48 -17.57 2.61
C GLY A 766 17.32 -16.95 1.81
N ASN A 767 17.27 -15.62 1.67
CA ASN A 767 16.25 -14.87 0.91
C ASN A 767 14.81 -14.95 1.46
N ALA A 768 14.64 -15.52 2.66
CA ALA A 768 13.39 -15.52 3.42
C ALA A 768 13.00 -14.09 3.83
N ILE A 769 11.70 -13.83 3.97
CA ILE A 769 11.21 -12.54 4.49
C ILE A 769 11.59 -12.45 5.97
N ASP A 770 12.15 -11.32 6.40
CA ASP A 770 12.24 -10.96 7.82
C ASP A 770 10.93 -10.25 8.20
N PRO A 771 10.01 -10.88 8.95
CA PRO A 771 8.71 -10.28 9.25
C PRO A 771 8.82 -9.07 10.18
N ILE A 772 9.83 -9.04 11.05
CA ILE A 772 10.05 -7.96 12.02
C ILE A 772 10.62 -6.75 11.31
N LEU A 773 11.70 -6.93 10.55
CA LEU A 773 12.37 -5.82 9.86
C LEU A 773 11.52 -5.28 8.70
N SER A 774 10.81 -6.15 7.96
CA SER A 774 9.81 -5.72 6.97
C SER A 774 8.72 -4.87 7.61
N THR A 775 8.20 -5.27 8.78
CA THR A 775 7.17 -4.50 9.48
C THR A 775 7.69 -3.16 9.97
N GLN A 776 8.93 -3.09 10.45
CA GLN A 776 9.54 -1.83 10.87
C GLN A 776 9.73 -0.89 9.68
N VAL A 777 10.31 -1.37 8.58
CA VAL A 777 10.49 -0.57 7.34
C VAL A 777 9.14 -0.13 6.77
N ALA A 778 8.13 -1.00 6.73
CA ALA A 778 6.77 -0.64 6.34
C ALA A 778 6.16 0.41 7.28
N THR A 779 6.32 0.28 8.60
CA THR A 779 5.83 1.26 9.58
C THR A 779 6.49 2.62 9.38
N GLY A 780 7.78 2.68 9.04
CA GLY A 780 8.46 3.92 8.67
C GLY A 780 7.91 4.54 7.38
N ARG A 781 7.78 3.75 6.31
CA ARG A 781 7.23 4.20 5.01
C ARG A 781 5.77 4.67 5.13
N GLN A 782 4.93 3.90 5.82
CA GLN A 782 3.51 4.22 6.08
C GLN A 782 3.34 5.42 7.02
N ALA A 783 4.22 5.60 8.01
CA ALA A 783 4.28 6.82 8.81
C ALA A 783 4.69 8.06 8.01
N ALA A 784 5.26 7.92 6.81
CA ALA A 784 5.51 9.00 5.86
C ALA A 784 4.48 9.05 4.71
N GLY A 785 3.37 8.31 4.80
CA GLY A 785 2.27 8.34 3.83
C GLY A 785 2.45 7.47 2.58
N LEU A 786 3.55 6.73 2.44
CA LEU A 786 3.75 5.81 1.32
C LEU A 786 2.85 4.58 1.45
N ASP A 787 2.41 4.02 0.32
CA ASP A 787 1.73 2.73 0.31
C ASP A 787 2.67 1.57 0.70
N VAL A 788 2.08 0.64 1.46
CA VAL A 788 2.69 -0.59 1.97
C VAL A 788 1.76 -1.80 1.78
N SER A 789 0.73 -1.69 0.92
CA SER A 789 -0.25 -2.76 0.65
C SER A 789 0.39 -4.07 0.18
N THR A 790 1.44 -4.00 -0.66
CA THR A 790 2.24 -5.13 -1.12
C THR A 790 2.93 -5.84 0.05
N THR A 791 3.57 -5.07 0.94
CA THR A 791 4.25 -5.57 2.13
C THR A 791 3.26 -6.14 3.16
N THR A 792 2.09 -5.50 3.28
CA THR A 792 0.97 -5.94 4.12
C THR A 792 0.43 -7.29 3.66
N ARG A 793 0.26 -7.47 2.34
CA ARG A 793 -0.13 -8.76 1.74
C ARG A 793 0.92 -9.84 1.98
N ALA A 794 2.20 -9.52 1.80
CA ALA A 794 3.32 -10.45 2.03
C ALA A 794 3.42 -10.88 3.50
N LEU A 795 3.26 -9.95 4.46
CA LEU A 795 3.27 -10.24 5.90
C LEU A 795 2.01 -11.00 6.34
N SER A 796 0.84 -10.66 5.78
CA SER A 796 -0.42 -11.35 6.05
C SER A 796 -0.39 -12.82 5.60
N ALA A 797 0.37 -13.14 4.55
CA ALA A 797 0.60 -14.51 4.09
C ALA A 797 1.47 -15.35 5.05
N LEU A 798 2.18 -14.72 5.99
CA LEU A 798 2.96 -15.41 7.04
C LEU A 798 2.13 -15.72 8.29
N VAL A 799 0.87 -15.27 8.37
CA VAL A 799 -0.04 -15.53 9.51
C VAL A 799 -0.55 -16.96 9.46
N LEU A 800 -0.03 -17.80 10.35
CA LEU A 800 -0.31 -19.22 10.47
C LEU A 800 -1.78 -19.51 10.88
N THR A 801 -2.13 -20.80 10.86
CA THR A 801 -3.50 -21.28 11.14
C THR A 801 -3.94 -21.08 12.59
N ASP A 802 -3.00 -21.00 13.54
CA ASP A 802 -3.28 -20.60 14.94
C ASP A 802 -3.38 -19.07 15.13
N GLY A 803 -3.11 -18.30 14.08
CA GLY A 803 -3.11 -16.84 14.05
C GLY A 803 -1.77 -16.17 14.34
N GLY A 804 -0.72 -16.91 14.71
CA GLY A 804 0.60 -16.31 14.96
C GLY A 804 1.48 -16.18 13.71
N LEU A 805 2.67 -15.61 13.89
CA LEU A 805 3.78 -15.69 12.95
C LEU A 805 4.94 -16.46 13.59
N ALA A 806 5.60 -17.30 12.79
CA ALA A 806 6.80 -18.03 13.21
C ALA A 806 8.08 -17.20 13.05
N LYS A 807 9.14 -17.59 13.79
CA LYS A 807 10.50 -17.09 13.55
C LYS A 807 11.01 -17.60 12.19
N PRO A 808 11.91 -16.87 11.49
CA PRO A 808 12.46 -17.33 10.20
C PRO A 808 13.15 -18.72 10.20
N THR A 809 13.46 -19.28 11.38
CA THR A 809 14.15 -20.56 11.57
C THR A 809 13.25 -21.70 12.09
N ASP A 810 11.96 -21.44 12.35
CA ASP A 810 11.02 -22.39 12.97
C ASP A 810 9.67 -22.36 12.21
N ARG A 811 8.83 -23.38 12.39
CA ARG A 811 7.45 -23.40 11.88
C ARG A 811 6.40 -23.16 12.97
N THR A 812 6.82 -22.98 14.22
CA THR A 812 5.94 -22.69 15.37
C THR A 812 5.78 -21.19 15.60
N SER A 813 4.57 -20.78 15.97
CA SER A 813 4.19 -19.39 16.19
C SER A 813 4.82 -18.79 17.45
N ASP A 814 5.61 -17.73 17.25
CA ASP A 814 6.37 -17.04 18.29
C ASP A 814 5.65 -15.79 18.80
N GLY A 815 5.70 -15.54 20.10
CA GLY A 815 5.03 -14.38 20.71
C GLY A 815 5.63 -13.05 20.26
N ALA A 816 6.95 -12.90 20.38
CA ALA A 816 7.64 -11.64 20.08
C ALA A 816 7.55 -11.27 18.60
N THR A 817 7.75 -12.24 17.69
CA THR A 817 7.62 -12.06 16.25
C THR A 817 6.19 -11.66 15.87
N SER A 818 5.18 -12.28 16.48
CA SER A 818 3.77 -11.96 16.24
C SER A 818 3.38 -10.55 16.71
N ILE A 819 3.87 -10.12 17.89
CA ILE A 819 3.68 -8.76 18.40
C ILE A 819 4.34 -7.75 17.47
N ALA A 820 5.61 -7.98 17.11
CA ALA A 820 6.40 -7.05 16.31
C ALA A 820 5.91 -6.93 14.85
N ALA A 821 5.31 -7.99 14.29
CA ALA A 821 4.78 -8.00 12.93
C ALA A 821 3.35 -7.44 12.78
N ALA A 822 2.62 -7.30 13.89
CA ALA A 822 1.21 -6.90 13.87
C ALA A 822 0.89 -5.59 13.14
N PRO A 823 1.67 -4.48 13.27
CA PRO A 823 1.42 -3.26 12.50
C PRO A 823 1.54 -3.46 10.98
N GLY A 824 2.42 -4.38 10.55
CA GLY A 824 2.64 -4.70 9.14
C GLY A 824 1.57 -5.62 8.57
N VAL A 825 1.09 -6.60 9.35
CA VAL A 825 -0.10 -7.40 9.00
C VAL A 825 -1.37 -6.55 8.95
N ALA A 826 -1.46 -5.52 9.79
CA ALA A 826 -2.58 -4.57 9.80
C ALA A 826 -2.48 -3.48 8.71
N GLY A 827 -1.34 -3.37 8.01
CA GLY A 827 -1.04 -2.29 7.07
C GLY A 827 -1.04 -0.88 7.70
N ARG A 828 -0.95 -0.76 9.03
CA ARG A 828 -1.09 0.51 9.74
C ARG A 828 -0.30 0.57 11.05
N SER A 829 0.37 1.70 11.27
CA SER A 829 1.00 2.04 12.54
C SER A 829 -0.04 2.30 13.65
N TRP A 830 0.35 2.07 14.91
CA TRP A 830 -0.41 2.54 16.07
C TRP A 830 -0.55 4.08 16.12
N LEU A 831 0.32 4.83 15.42
CA LEU A 831 0.14 6.29 15.23
C LEU A 831 -1.19 6.63 14.55
N SER A 832 -1.61 5.79 13.60
CA SER A 832 -2.87 5.88 12.85
C SER A 832 -4.04 5.13 13.54
N ALA A 833 -3.84 4.56 14.73
CA ALA A 833 -4.93 3.93 15.46
C ALA A 833 -5.93 4.95 16.00
N TRP A 834 -7.18 4.51 16.18
CA TRP A 834 -8.26 5.27 16.80
C TRP A 834 -7.81 5.83 18.16
N ARG A 835 -7.98 7.15 18.36
CA ARG A 835 -7.57 7.91 19.56
C ARG A 835 -6.08 7.83 19.93
N SER A 836 -5.20 7.61 18.96
CA SER A 836 -3.76 7.84 19.15
C SER A 836 -3.50 9.29 19.60
N PRO A 837 -2.63 9.54 20.61
CA PRO A 837 -2.29 10.90 21.03
C PRO A 837 -1.41 11.65 20.02
N LEU A 838 -1.02 10.97 18.94
CA LEU A 838 -0.16 11.45 17.87
C LEU A 838 -0.84 11.29 16.51
N THR A 839 -0.24 11.93 15.51
CA THR A 839 -0.46 11.68 14.09
C THR A 839 0.88 11.85 13.35
N PRO A 840 1.09 11.19 12.20
CA PRO A 840 2.00 11.71 11.18
C PRO A 840 1.64 13.15 10.82
N ALA A 841 2.64 14.00 10.68
CA ALA A 841 2.48 15.42 10.37
C ALA A 841 2.46 15.72 8.86
N LEU A 842 3.25 14.96 8.10
CA LEU A 842 3.52 15.17 6.67
C LEU A 842 3.34 13.84 5.91
N SER A 843 2.90 13.92 4.65
CA SER A 843 2.94 12.81 3.69
C SER A 843 4.04 13.10 2.64
N LEU A 844 4.65 12.07 2.07
CA LEU A 844 5.62 12.19 0.99
C LEU A 844 5.02 11.66 -0.34
N PRO A 845 5.35 12.25 -1.51
CA PRO A 845 6.23 13.42 -1.69
C PRO A 845 5.63 14.70 -1.11
N VAL A 846 6.51 15.62 -0.69
CA VAL A 846 6.11 16.94 -0.21
C VAL A 846 5.69 17.77 -1.43
N ALA A 847 4.43 18.20 -1.49
CA ALA A 847 4.09 19.37 -2.29
C ALA A 847 4.71 20.60 -1.59
N ASP A 848 5.30 21.49 -2.39
CA ASP A 848 6.22 22.58 -1.99
C ASP A 848 7.65 22.13 -1.60
N GLU A 849 8.51 22.05 -2.62
CA GLU A 849 9.84 22.67 -2.51
C GLU A 849 9.90 23.91 -3.40
N THR A 850 9.41 25.04 -2.87
CA THR A 850 10.01 26.33 -3.24
C THR A 850 11.47 26.29 -2.83
N PRO A 851 12.45 26.52 -3.72
CA PRO A 851 13.85 26.53 -3.34
C PRO A 851 14.05 27.59 -2.25
N PHE A 852 14.51 27.18 -1.06
CA PHE A 852 14.78 28.11 0.03
C PHE A 852 15.74 29.19 -0.48
N LYS A 853 15.20 30.40 -0.67
CA LYS A 853 15.94 31.54 -1.21
C LYS A 853 17.19 31.71 -0.37
N LYS A 854 18.37 31.41 -0.96
CA LYS A 854 19.65 31.43 -0.24
C LYS A 854 19.72 32.72 0.56
N VAL A 855 19.79 32.58 1.88
CA VAL A 855 20.25 33.69 2.72
C VAL A 855 21.64 34.01 2.19
N SER A 856 21.81 35.24 1.73
CA SER A 856 23.09 35.74 1.25
C SER A 856 24.00 35.92 2.47
N ASP A 857 24.73 34.87 2.81
CA ASP A 857 25.91 34.99 3.67
C ASP A 857 26.89 35.94 2.97
N ASP A 858 26.90 37.21 3.40
CA ASP A 858 27.91 38.23 3.02
C ASP A 858 29.30 37.94 3.64
N SER A 859 29.60 36.65 3.79
CA SER A 859 30.90 36.07 4.12
C SER A 859 31.70 35.89 2.82
N LYS A 860 32.57 36.86 2.51
CA LYS A 860 33.47 36.83 1.34
C LYS A 860 34.55 35.75 1.48
N TRP A 861 34.20 34.50 1.18
CA TRP A 861 35.16 33.40 1.17
C TRP A 861 36.02 33.42 -0.11
N THR A 862 37.16 34.08 -0.06
CA THR A 862 38.22 33.92 -1.06
C THR A 862 39.00 32.63 -0.77
N PRO A 863 39.04 31.65 -1.69
CA PRO A 863 39.76 30.40 -1.47
C PRO A 863 41.29 30.63 -1.44
N PRO A 864 42.04 29.91 -0.58
CA PRO A 864 43.49 30.02 -0.55
C PRO A 864 44.12 29.44 -1.83
N ILE A 865 45.07 30.20 -2.39
CA ILE A 865 45.70 29.99 -3.72
C ILE A 865 46.26 28.56 -3.92
N TRP A 866 46.67 27.89 -2.84
CA TRP A 866 47.22 26.52 -2.87
C TRP A 866 46.28 25.46 -3.47
N LEU A 867 44.96 25.64 -3.40
CA LEU A 867 44.01 24.70 -4.01
C LEU A 867 44.03 24.72 -5.54
N LEU A 868 44.35 25.87 -6.16
CA LEU A 868 44.50 25.98 -7.61
C LEU A 868 45.82 25.37 -8.10
N ALA A 869 46.89 25.48 -7.29
CA ALA A 869 48.18 24.87 -7.59
C ALA A 869 48.13 23.33 -7.60
N GLY A 870 47.37 22.72 -6.67
CA GLY A 870 47.21 21.26 -6.61
C GLY A 870 46.54 20.66 -7.84
N PHE A 871 45.51 21.30 -8.38
CA PHE A 871 44.76 20.78 -9.52
C PHE A 871 45.59 20.78 -10.82
N ALA A 872 46.42 21.81 -11.04
CA ALA A 872 47.32 21.89 -12.20
C ALA A 872 48.36 20.75 -12.23
N LEU A 873 48.91 20.37 -11.06
CA LEU A 873 49.89 19.29 -10.95
C LEU A 873 49.32 17.91 -11.30
N VAL A 874 48.07 17.62 -10.89
CA VAL A 874 47.41 16.35 -11.18
C VAL A 874 47.10 16.22 -12.68
N VAL A 875 46.64 17.29 -13.33
CA VAL A 875 46.38 17.31 -14.77
C VAL A 875 47.68 17.15 -15.58
N ALA A 876 48.77 17.79 -15.17
CA ALA A 876 50.09 17.63 -15.81
C ALA A 876 50.63 16.19 -15.72
N ALA A 877 50.47 15.54 -14.55
CA ALA A 877 50.90 14.15 -14.36
C ALA A 877 50.10 13.17 -15.25
N ALA A 878 48.78 13.35 -15.37
CA ALA A 878 47.94 12.53 -16.23
C ALA A 878 48.29 12.68 -17.73
N GLY A 879 48.57 13.91 -18.19
CA GLY A 879 48.98 14.17 -19.58
C GLY A 879 50.30 13.50 -19.97
N ALA A 880 51.29 13.49 -19.08
CA ALA A 880 52.58 12.86 -19.32
C ALA A 880 52.47 11.32 -19.50
N ALA A 881 51.60 10.66 -18.73
CA ALA A 881 51.38 9.22 -18.83
C ALA A 881 50.75 8.81 -20.18
N ALA A 882 49.77 9.58 -20.67
CA ALA A 882 49.09 9.28 -21.94
C ALA A 882 50.02 9.36 -23.16
N TRP A 883 50.94 10.34 -23.18
CA TRP A 883 51.87 10.55 -24.30
C TRP A 883 52.88 9.39 -24.46
N LEU A 884 53.33 8.79 -23.35
CA LEU A 884 54.28 7.68 -23.34
C LEU A 884 53.71 6.35 -23.88
N VAL A 885 52.39 6.15 -23.81
CA VAL A 885 51.74 4.89 -24.22
C VAL A 885 51.34 4.89 -25.70
N PHE A 886 50.96 6.04 -26.26
CA PHE A 886 50.39 6.13 -27.62
C PHE A 886 51.22 6.96 -28.62
N GLY A 887 52.33 7.57 -28.21
CA GLY A 887 53.07 8.59 -28.98
C GLY A 887 53.98 8.13 -30.13
N ARG A 888 53.78 6.95 -30.75
CA ARG A 888 54.62 6.47 -31.88
C ARG A 888 53.82 5.95 -33.07
N GLY A 889 53.63 6.81 -34.08
CA GLY A 889 53.04 6.45 -35.38
C GLY A 889 54.03 5.80 -36.36
N PRO A 890 53.57 4.99 -37.33
CA PRO A 890 54.43 4.28 -38.28
C PRO A 890 54.56 4.96 -39.66
N ALA A 891 55.70 4.77 -40.33
CA ALA A 891 55.91 5.07 -41.76
C ALA A 891 57.18 4.36 -42.30
N PRO A 892 57.33 4.11 -43.61
CA PRO A 892 56.32 3.79 -44.64
C PRO A 892 56.58 2.39 -45.31
N ARG A 893 55.90 2.07 -46.42
CA ARG A 893 55.81 0.72 -47.05
C ARG A 893 56.83 0.43 -48.17
N THR A 894 57.18 -0.85 -48.38
CA THR A 894 57.44 -1.46 -49.72
C THR A 894 57.37 -3.02 -49.73
N ALA A 895 56.89 -3.60 -50.85
CA ALA A 895 57.08 -4.97 -51.37
C ALA A 895 56.50 -6.23 -50.62
N ALA A 896 56.44 -7.36 -51.36
CA ALA A 896 55.84 -8.70 -51.06
C ALA A 896 56.69 -9.80 -51.79
N PRO A 897 56.31 -11.10 -52.03
CA PRO A 897 55.07 -11.88 -51.74
C PRO A 897 55.25 -13.40 -51.33
N HIS A 898 54.13 -14.16 -51.27
CA HIS A 898 53.94 -15.65 -51.34
C HIS A 898 54.19 -16.60 -50.12
N GLY A 899 53.25 -17.54 -49.87
CA GLY A 899 53.42 -18.77 -49.03
C GLY A 899 52.14 -19.32 -48.33
N PRO A 900 51.72 -20.61 -48.51
CA PRO A 900 50.51 -21.22 -47.87
C PRO A 900 50.82 -22.52 -47.04
N PRO A 901 49.86 -23.41 -46.61
CA PRO A 901 48.52 -23.29 -45.98
C PRO A 901 48.40 -24.10 -44.61
N PRO A 902 47.21 -24.24 -43.94
CA PRO A 902 47.07 -24.81 -42.57
C PRO A 902 46.32 -26.17 -42.43
N PRO A 903 46.22 -26.75 -41.19
CA PRO A 903 45.02 -27.49 -40.73
C PRO A 903 44.55 -27.15 -39.27
N ALA A 904 43.66 -27.95 -38.64
CA ALA A 904 42.75 -27.54 -37.54
C ALA A 904 42.64 -28.44 -36.25
N THR A 905 41.66 -28.10 -35.38
CA THR A 905 41.14 -28.66 -34.07
C THR A 905 40.92 -30.20 -33.98
N PRO A 906 40.64 -30.88 -32.80
CA PRO A 906 39.87 -30.50 -31.56
C PRO A 906 40.39 -31.17 -30.23
N PRO A 907 39.63 -31.79 -29.27
CA PRO A 907 38.37 -31.50 -28.50
C PRO A 907 38.54 -31.53 -26.92
N VAL A 908 37.46 -31.58 -26.10
CA VAL A 908 37.48 -31.53 -24.59
C VAL A 908 36.36 -32.35 -23.85
N PRO A 909 36.70 -33.19 -22.83
CA PRO A 909 35.88 -33.49 -21.61
C PRO A 909 36.78 -33.63 -20.32
N PRO A 910 36.42 -34.21 -19.12
CA PRO A 910 35.14 -34.68 -18.51
C PRO A 910 34.89 -34.11 -17.05
N LEU A 911 34.39 -34.92 -16.08
CA LEU A 911 34.25 -34.66 -14.61
C LEU A 911 34.59 -35.94 -13.78
N GLU A 912 34.82 -35.83 -12.45
CA GLU A 912 34.28 -36.80 -11.45
C GLU A 912 34.29 -36.31 -9.97
N MET A 913 33.86 -37.16 -9.02
CA MET A 913 33.45 -36.84 -7.62
C MET A 913 34.37 -37.40 -6.51
N GLN A 914 34.32 -36.81 -5.29
CA GLN A 914 34.20 -37.53 -4.00
C GLN A 914 34.02 -36.57 -2.80
N GLY A 915 33.69 -37.11 -1.61
CA GLY A 915 33.50 -36.31 -0.38
C GLY A 915 33.67 -37.12 0.91
N ALA A 916 33.81 -36.42 2.04
CA ALA A 916 33.93 -36.94 3.41
C ALA A 916 33.47 -35.86 4.43
N GLY A 917 33.38 -36.17 5.73
CA GLY A 917 32.91 -35.19 6.73
C GLY A 917 33.16 -35.57 8.19
N LEU A 918 32.49 -34.82 9.09
CA LEU A 918 32.52 -34.88 10.56
C LEU A 918 33.83 -34.46 11.26
N GLY A 919 33.69 -33.66 12.32
CA GLY A 919 34.79 -33.28 13.22
C GLY A 919 34.42 -32.05 14.06
N ALA A 920 34.21 -32.23 15.37
CA ALA A 920 33.88 -31.15 16.32
C ALA A 920 34.90 -31.09 17.46
N SER A 921 35.14 -29.89 18.01
CA SER A 921 35.85 -29.68 19.28
C SER A 921 35.57 -28.27 19.83
N ALA A 922 35.70 -28.11 21.14
CA ALA A 922 35.38 -26.89 21.89
C ALA A 922 36.60 -26.45 22.77
N PRO A 923 36.50 -25.59 23.81
CA PRO A 923 37.36 -24.39 23.87
C PRO A 923 38.39 -24.39 25.01
N VAL A 924 39.21 -23.33 25.06
CA VAL A 924 40.28 -23.11 26.05
C VAL A 924 40.04 -21.84 26.88
N VAL A 925 40.47 -21.86 28.15
CA VAL A 925 40.25 -20.82 29.17
C VAL A 925 41.59 -20.23 29.66
N PRO A 926 41.67 -18.93 30.01
CA PRO A 926 42.78 -18.35 30.78
C PRO A 926 42.39 -17.90 32.21
N GLY A 927 43.38 -17.81 33.10
CA GLY A 927 43.34 -17.12 34.40
C GLY A 927 44.59 -16.25 34.60
N PRO A 928 45.08 -16.00 35.84
CA PRO A 928 44.34 -15.47 36.99
C PRO A 928 45.01 -14.27 37.74
N VAL A 929 44.16 -13.45 38.38
CA VAL A 929 44.26 -12.55 39.57
C VAL A 929 45.62 -12.19 40.25
N MET A 930 45.75 -10.91 40.69
CA MET A 930 46.28 -10.36 42.01
C MET A 930 47.00 -8.97 41.84
N PRO A 931 47.25 -8.13 42.88
CA PRO A 931 46.35 -7.61 43.93
C PRO A 931 46.47 -6.06 44.22
N ILE A 932 45.89 -5.60 45.34
CA ILE A 932 45.63 -4.20 45.82
C ILE A 932 46.86 -3.39 46.34
N PRO A 933 46.72 -2.05 46.58
CA PRO A 933 46.77 -1.55 47.97
C PRO A 933 45.69 -0.49 48.36
N GLY A 934 45.62 -0.13 49.66
CA GLY A 934 44.48 0.55 50.31
C GLY A 934 44.65 2.02 50.78
N PRO A 935 43.82 2.51 51.74
CA PRO A 935 43.50 3.94 51.93
C PRO A 935 44.06 4.60 53.23
N PRO A 936 43.87 5.93 53.41
CA PRO A 936 44.02 6.64 54.69
C PRO A 936 42.68 7.02 55.38
N THR A 937 42.72 7.40 56.66
CA THR A 937 41.57 7.80 57.49
C THR A 937 41.88 9.03 58.38
N GLY A 938 40.88 9.85 58.75
CA GLY A 938 41.03 10.95 59.72
C GLY A 938 39.75 11.81 59.95
N PRO A 939 39.52 12.46 61.13
CA PRO A 939 38.13 12.70 61.60
C PRO A 939 37.75 14.04 62.32
N VAL A 940 36.46 14.44 62.24
CA VAL A 940 35.66 15.41 63.09
C VAL A 940 36.16 16.86 63.33
N PRO A 941 35.40 17.82 63.96
CA PRO A 941 33.93 17.97 64.18
C PRO A 941 33.35 19.41 63.91
N GLY A 942 32.01 19.56 63.96
CA GLY A 942 31.41 20.65 64.77
C GLY A 942 30.27 21.55 64.21
N VAL A 943 29.41 21.98 65.15
CA VAL A 943 28.45 23.13 65.14
C VAL A 943 27.11 22.97 64.36
N SER A 944 26.04 23.53 64.93
CA SER A 944 24.66 23.53 64.39
C SER A 944 23.96 24.89 64.73
N PRO A 945 22.62 25.08 64.60
CA PRO A 945 22.05 26.15 63.79
C PRO A 945 21.52 27.37 64.58
N PRO A 946 21.00 28.39 63.88
CA PRO A 946 20.01 29.31 64.44
C PRO A 946 18.63 29.26 63.74
N SER A 947 17.61 29.70 64.48
CA SER A 947 16.25 30.05 64.04
C SER A 947 15.62 30.92 65.15
N PRO A 948 14.47 31.56 64.92
CA PRO A 948 14.16 32.58 63.93
C PRO A 948 14.12 33.98 64.63
N PRO A 949 13.45 34.98 64.04
CA PRO A 949 12.45 35.70 64.83
C PRO A 949 11.11 35.87 64.09
N GLY A 950 10.05 36.25 64.81
CA GLY A 950 8.73 36.55 64.25
C GLY A 950 8.06 37.76 64.93
N GLY A 951 6.97 38.24 64.34
CA GLY A 951 6.16 39.35 64.87
C GLY A 951 4.94 39.64 64.00
N SER A 952 3.77 39.79 64.63
CA SER A 952 2.44 40.06 64.01
C SER A 952 1.99 41.50 64.40
N PRO A 953 0.71 41.96 64.31
CA PRO A 953 -0.54 41.36 63.80
C PRO A 953 -1.44 42.35 62.99
N LEU A 954 -2.76 42.05 62.88
CA LEU A 954 -3.92 42.93 62.54
C LEU A 954 -4.19 43.20 61.03
N ASP A 955 -5.43 43.24 60.52
CA ASP A 955 -6.77 42.84 61.03
C ASP A 955 -7.85 42.79 59.89
N LYS A 956 -9.03 42.21 60.17
CA LYS A 956 -10.37 42.36 59.52
C LYS A 956 -10.84 41.43 58.37
N GLN A 957 -12.09 40.98 58.56
CA GLN A 957 -13.07 40.26 57.71
C GLN A 957 -14.48 40.71 58.16
N PRO A 958 -15.65 40.25 57.63
CA PRO A 958 -15.97 39.62 56.33
C PRO A 958 -16.67 40.68 55.43
N PRO A 959 -17.91 40.62 54.86
CA PRO A 959 -18.93 39.54 54.62
C PRO A 959 -18.47 38.47 53.61
N VAL A 960 -19.20 37.41 53.20
CA VAL A 960 -20.60 36.91 53.33
C VAL A 960 -21.68 37.48 52.38
N ASN A 961 -22.04 36.70 51.34
CA ASN A 961 -23.44 36.34 51.02
C ASN A 961 -23.52 35.10 50.11
N GLN A 962 -24.71 34.48 50.02
CA GLN A 962 -24.98 33.17 49.37
C GLN A 962 -25.65 33.29 47.98
N PRO A 963 -25.72 32.20 47.18
CA PRO A 963 -26.26 32.21 45.81
C PRO A 963 -27.78 31.91 45.76
N PRO A 964 -28.42 32.10 44.58
CA PRO A 964 -29.72 31.52 44.25
C PRO A 964 -29.64 30.39 43.21
N ASP A 965 -30.19 29.25 43.61
CA ASP A 965 -30.96 28.22 42.90
C ASP A 965 -31.09 28.16 41.36
N ASN A 966 -31.10 26.90 40.91
CA ASN A 966 -31.54 26.43 39.59
C ASN A 966 -33.06 26.14 39.59
N PRO A 967 -33.78 26.40 38.49
CA PRO A 967 -35.00 25.65 38.19
C PRO A 967 -34.97 24.96 36.81
N GLU A 968 -35.89 24.01 36.63
CA GLU A 968 -35.96 23.07 35.52
C GLU A 968 -36.62 23.66 34.25
N GLY A 969 -36.40 23.02 33.09
CA GLY A 969 -37.12 23.34 31.85
C GLY A 969 -36.90 22.28 30.75
N ASN A 970 -37.95 21.53 30.42
CA ASN A 970 -37.93 20.55 29.32
C ASN A 970 -38.16 21.21 27.96
N ALA A 971 -37.38 20.80 26.95
CA ALA A 971 -37.74 20.78 25.53
C ALA A 971 -36.91 19.70 24.82
#